data_AF-Q45733-F1
#
_entry.id   AF-Q45733-F1
#
_cell.length_a   1.000
_cell.length_b   1.000
_cell.length_c   1.000
_cell.angle_alpha   90.00
_cell.angle_beta   90.00
_cell.angle_gamma   90.00
#
_symmetry.space_group_name_H-M   'P 1'
#
loop_
_entity.id
_entity.type
_entity.pdbx_description
1 polymer ?
#
loop_
_entity_poly.entity_id
_entity_poly.type
_entity_poly.pdbx_seq_one_letter_code
_entity_poly.pdbx_strand_id
1 'polypeptide(L)'
;MNRNNQNEYEIIDAPHCGCPSDDDVRYPLASDPNAALQNMNYKDYLQMTDEDYTDSYINPSLSISGRDAVQTALTVVGRILGALGVPFSGQIVSFYQFLLNTLWPVNDTAIWEAFMRQVEELVNQQITEFARNQALARLQGLGDSFNVYQRSLQNWLADRNDTRNLSVVRAQFIALDLDFVNAIPLFAVNGQQVPLLSVYAQAVNLHLLLLKDASLFGEGWGFTQGEISTYYDRQLELTAKYTNYCETWYNTGLDRLRGTNTESWLRYHQFRREMTLVVLDVVALFPYYDVRLYPTGSNPQLTREVYTDPIVFNPPANVGLCRRWGTNPYNTFSELENAFIRPPHLFDRLNSLTISSNRFPVSSNFMDYWSGHTLRRSYLNDSAVQEDSYGLITTTRATINPGVDGTNRIESTAVDFRSALIGIYGVNRASFVPGGLFNGTTSPANGGCRDLYDTNDELPPDESTGSSTHRLSHVTFFSFQTNQAGSIANAGSVPTYVWTRRDVDLNNTITPNRITQLPLVKASAPVSGTTVLKGPGFTGGGILRRTTNGTFGTLRVTVNSPLTQQYRLRVRFASTGNFSIRVLRGGVSIGDVRLGSTMNRGQELTYESFFTREFTTTGPFNPPFTFTQAQEILTVNAEGVSTGGEYYIDRIEIVPVNPAREAEEDLEAAKKAVASLFTRTRDGLQVNVTDYQVDQAANLVSCLSDEQYGHDKKMLLEAVRAAKRLSRERNLLQDPDFNTINSTEENGWKASNGVTISEGGPFFKGRALQLASARENYPTYIYQKVDASVLKPYTRYRLDGFVKSSQDLEIDLIHHHKVHLVKNVPDNLVSDTYSDGSCSGINRCDEQHQVDMQLDAEHHPMDCCEAAQTHEFSSYINTGDLNASVDQGIWVVLKVRTTDGYATLGNLELVEVGPLSGESLEREQRDNAKWNAELGRKRAEIDRVYLAAKQAINHLFVDYQDQQLNPEIGLAEINEASNLVESISGVYSDTLLQIPGINYEIYTELSDRLQQASYLYTSRNAVQNGDFNSGLDSWNTTMDASVQQDGNMHFLVLSHWDAQVSQQLRVNPNCKYVLRVTARKVGGGDGYVTIRDGAHHQETLTFNACDYDVNGTYVNDNSYITEEVVFYPETKHMWVEVSESEGSFYIDSIEFIETQE
;
A
#
# COMPACT_ATOMS: atom_id res chain seq x y z
N MET A 1 -62.94 16.85 34.40
CA MET A 1 -62.91 17.47 35.74
C MET A 1 -61.77 16.84 36.55
N ASN A 2 -60.68 17.57 36.77
CA ASN A 2 -60.12 17.72 38.11
C ASN A 2 -59.35 19.05 38.15
N ARG A 3 -59.56 19.81 39.21
CA ARG A 3 -59.15 21.21 39.45
C ARG A 3 -58.02 21.23 40.48
N ASN A 4 -57.20 22.27 40.38
CA ASN A 4 -56.38 22.90 41.43
C ASN A 4 -55.12 22.17 41.91
N ASN A 5 -53.96 22.71 41.50
CA ASN A 5 -52.93 23.05 42.49
C ASN A 5 -52.16 24.30 42.02
N GLN A 6 -52.46 25.43 42.67
CA GLN A 6 -51.75 26.71 42.57
C GLN A 6 -50.72 26.73 43.70
N ASN A 7 -49.44 26.85 43.37
CA ASN A 7 -48.40 27.18 44.34
C ASN A 7 -47.84 28.55 43.99
N GLU A 8 -48.38 29.54 44.70
CA GLU A 8 -47.81 30.86 44.93
C GLU A 8 -46.57 30.71 45.83
N TYR A 9 -45.44 31.31 45.43
CA TYR A 9 -44.37 31.65 46.36
C TYR A 9 -44.25 33.17 46.37
N GLU A 10 -44.77 33.75 47.45
CA GLU A 10 -44.72 35.16 47.82
C GLU A 10 -43.28 35.69 47.84
N ILE A 11 -43.11 36.85 47.19
CA ILE A 11 -41.90 37.67 47.22
C ILE A 11 -41.90 38.40 48.56
N ILE A 12 -40.84 38.18 49.35
CA ILE A 12 -40.63 38.82 50.64
C ILE A 12 -40.32 40.30 50.43
N ASP A 13 -41.14 41.12 51.08
CA ASP A 13 -41.10 42.58 51.16
C ASP A 13 -39.91 43.14 51.96
N ALA A 14 -39.52 44.36 51.53
CA ALA A 14 -38.98 45.49 52.29
C ALA A 14 -37.43 45.65 52.47
N PRO A 15 -36.92 46.86 52.81
CA PRO A 15 -37.12 48.15 52.14
C PRO A 15 -35.82 49.03 52.06
N HIS A 16 -35.83 49.97 51.10
CA HIS A 16 -35.32 51.36 51.21
C HIS A 16 -33.89 51.65 51.73
N CYS A 17 -33.00 51.93 50.78
CA CYS A 17 -32.05 53.07 50.83
C CYS A 17 -32.40 53.93 49.59
N GLY A 18 -32.68 55.23 49.60
CA GLY A 18 -32.31 56.27 50.53
C GLY A 18 -31.53 57.40 49.83
N CYS A 19 -32.11 57.98 48.75
CA CYS A 19 -31.80 59.32 48.15
C CYS A 19 -30.57 59.46 47.20
N PRO A 20 -30.48 60.49 46.33
CA PRO A 20 -31.51 61.23 45.56
C PRO A 20 -31.15 61.59 44.08
N SER A 21 -32.20 61.93 43.31
CA SER A 21 -32.34 62.98 42.26
C SER A 21 -31.27 63.19 41.17
N ASP A 22 -31.63 62.86 39.92
CA ASP A 22 -31.86 63.83 38.82
C ASP A 22 -31.67 63.13 37.47
N ASP A 23 -32.73 62.54 36.93
CA ASP A 23 -32.90 62.38 35.48
C ASP A 23 -34.42 62.36 35.16
N ASP A 24 -35.08 63.44 35.59
CA ASP A 24 -36.41 63.80 35.10
C ASP A 24 -36.29 64.19 33.61
N VAL A 25 -36.57 63.23 32.74
CA VAL A 25 -36.72 63.45 31.30
C VAL A 25 -37.95 64.34 31.08
N ARG A 26 -37.72 65.66 30.96
CA ARG A 26 -38.75 66.72 30.80
C ARG A 26 -39.48 66.74 29.44
N TYR A 27 -39.47 65.66 28.67
CA TYR A 27 -40.25 65.56 27.45
C TYR A 27 -40.99 64.23 27.41
N PRO A 28 -42.24 64.17 27.89
CA PRO A 28 -43.07 62.98 27.75
C PRO A 28 -43.36 62.77 26.26
N LEU A 29 -42.84 61.68 25.70
CA LEU A 29 -43.28 61.18 24.40
C LEU A 29 -44.79 60.94 24.50
N ALA A 30 -45.58 61.66 23.68
CA ALA A 30 -47.04 61.71 23.78
C ALA A 30 -47.76 60.37 23.46
N SER A 31 -47.00 59.30 23.24
CA SER A 31 -47.49 57.94 23.05
C SER A 31 -46.30 57.01 23.27
N ASP A 32 -46.30 56.23 24.35
CA ASP A 32 -45.30 55.19 24.59
C ASP A 32 -45.45 54.11 23.50
N PRO A 33 -44.51 53.99 22.54
CA PRO A 33 -44.60 52.97 21.50
C PRO A 33 -44.55 51.55 22.05
N ASN A 34 -44.14 51.37 23.31
CA ASN A 34 -43.99 50.08 23.95
C ASN A 34 -45.19 49.70 24.85
N ALA A 35 -46.23 50.54 24.93
CA ALA A 35 -47.41 50.24 25.74
C ALA A 35 -48.12 48.94 25.31
N ALA A 36 -48.05 48.59 24.02
CA ALA A 36 -48.57 47.31 23.51
C ALA A 36 -47.73 46.10 23.95
N LEU A 37 -46.43 46.29 24.25
CA LEU A 37 -45.48 45.21 24.55
C LEU A 37 -45.46 44.83 26.04
N GLN A 38 -45.81 45.74 26.95
CA GLN A 38 -45.65 45.52 28.40
C GLN A 38 -46.53 44.40 28.97
N ASN A 39 -47.65 44.06 28.33
CA ASN A 39 -48.57 43.01 28.82
C ASN A 39 -48.66 41.80 27.88
N MET A 40 -47.76 41.70 26.90
CA MET A 40 -47.78 40.61 25.93
C MET A 40 -46.99 39.41 26.47
N ASN A 41 -47.64 38.25 26.55
CA ASN A 41 -47.01 37.00 26.93
C ASN A 41 -45.90 36.66 25.91
N TYR A 42 -44.73 36.18 26.35
CA TYR A 42 -43.60 35.89 25.48
C TYR A 42 -43.93 34.90 24.34
N LYS A 43 -44.94 34.04 24.50
CA LYS A 43 -45.43 33.15 23.42
C LYS A 43 -46.23 33.90 22.36
N ASP A 44 -46.99 34.91 22.76
CA ASP A 44 -47.73 35.78 21.83
C ASP A 44 -46.76 36.74 21.12
N TYR A 45 -45.68 37.16 21.79
CA TYR A 45 -44.56 37.89 21.18
C TYR A 45 -43.86 37.07 20.08
N LEU A 46 -43.69 35.76 20.29
CA LEU A 46 -43.12 34.85 19.29
C LEU A 46 -44.12 34.49 18.18
N GLN A 47 -45.43 34.55 18.44
CA GLN A 47 -46.44 34.34 17.40
C GLN A 47 -46.69 35.60 16.55
N MET A 48 -46.43 36.80 17.08
CA MET A 48 -46.43 38.02 16.26
C MET A 48 -45.32 38.04 15.18
N THR A 49 -44.33 37.14 15.28
CA THR A 49 -43.28 36.98 14.26
C THR A 49 -43.60 35.94 13.17
N ASP A 50 -44.77 35.30 13.19
CA ASP A 50 -45.12 34.25 12.22
C ASP A 50 -46.10 34.66 11.10
N GLU A 51 -46.48 35.95 10.99
CA GLU A 51 -47.28 36.45 9.87
C GLU A 51 -46.60 37.64 9.16
N ASP A 52 -46.04 37.35 7.98
CA ASP A 52 -45.83 38.26 6.83
C ASP A 52 -45.35 39.69 7.12
N TYR A 53 -44.35 39.86 8.00
CA TYR A 53 -43.53 41.08 8.03
C TYR A 53 -42.49 41.06 6.90
N THR A 54 -42.95 41.04 5.64
CA THR A 54 -42.19 41.53 4.49
C THR A 54 -42.25 43.07 4.49
N ASP A 55 -41.80 43.69 5.58
CA ASP A 55 -41.62 45.13 5.61
C ASP A 55 -40.21 45.43 5.12
N SER A 56 -40.13 46.22 4.05
CA SER A 56 -38.96 46.47 3.21
C SER A 56 -37.85 47.29 3.88
N TYR A 57 -37.79 47.26 5.22
CA TYR A 57 -36.74 47.86 6.04
C TYR A 57 -35.66 46.88 6.50
N ILE A 58 -35.81 45.56 6.28
CA ILE A 58 -34.64 44.68 6.14
C ILE A 58 -34.22 44.78 4.67
N ASN A 59 -33.40 45.78 4.38
CA ASN A 59 -32.75 45.90 3.08
C ASN A 59 -31.94 44.60 2.84
N PRO A 60 -32.29 43.74 1.85
CA PRO A 60 -31.52 42.52 1.57
C PRO A 60 -30.14 42.84 0.96
N SER A 61 -29.83 44.12 0.73
CA SER A 61 -28.46 44.59 0.52
C SER A 61 -27.82 45.03 1.84
N LEU A 62 -27.81 44.15 2.85
CA LEU A 62 -26.70 44.14 3.80
C LEU A 62 -25.46 44.07 2.92
N SER A 63 -24.62 45.10 2.98
CA SER A 63 -23.79 45.41 1.83
C SER A 63 -22.80 44.33 1.49
N ILE A 64 -22.66 43.19 2.18
CA ILE A 64 -21.55 42.26 1.95
C ILE A 64 -20.24 42.97 2.38
N SER A 65 -19.17 42.43 2.92
CA SER A 65 -17.90 43.16 2.91
C SER A 65 -16.73 42.21 2.85
N GLY A 66 -15.55 42.71 2.45
CA GLY A 66 -14.31 41.92 2.57
C GLY A 66 -14.12 41.39 3.99
N ARG A 67 -14.53 42.16 5.01
CA ARG A 67 -14.52 41.75 6.42
C ARG A 67 -15.37 40.50 6.69
N ASP A 68 -16.56 40.41 6.12
CA ASP A 68 -17.48 39.27 6.35
C ASP A 68 -16.93 37.97 5.73
N ALA A 69 -16.25 38.06 4.58
CA ALA A 69 -15.59 36.91 3.96
C ALA A 69 -14.44 36.36 4.85
N VAL A 70 -13.63 37.25 5.42
CA VAL A 70 -12.56 36.89 6.37
C VAL A 70 -13.15 36.29 7.63
N GLN A 71 -14.19 36.92 8.18
CA GLN A 71 -14.85 36.48 9.40
C GLN A 71 -15.46 35.08 9.24
N THR A 72 -16.11 34.82 8.11
CA THR A 72 -16.62 33.51 7.73
C THR A 72 -15.49 32.50 7.66
N ALA A 73 -14.41 32.77 6.91
CA ALA A 73 -13.29 31.84 6.76
C ALA A 73 -12.60 31.52 8.10
N LEU A 74 -12.40 32.54 8.94
CA LEU A 74 -11.85 32.37 10.30
C LEU A 74 -12.73 31.46 11.16
N THR A 75 -14.05 31.64 11.09
CA THR A 75 -15.04 30.84 11.81
C THR A 75 -15.03 29.39 11.30
N VAL A 76 -15.00 29.18 9.99
CA VAL A 76 -14.89 27.85 9.36
C VAL A 76 -13.61 27.13 9.81
N VAL A 77 -12.45 27.80 9.74
CA VAL A 77 -11.17 27.23 10.19
C VAL A 77 -11.21 26.86 11.67
N GLY A 78 -11.73 27.74 12.54
CA GLY A 78 -11.86 27.46 13.97
C GLY A 78 -12.75 26.26 14.27
N ARG A 79 -13.85 26.11 13.53
CA ARG A 79 -14.79 24.99 13.68
C ARG A 79 -14.22 23.68 13.17
N ILE A 80 -13.49 23.69 12.06
CA ILE A 80 -12.76 22.52 11.57
C ILE A 80 -11.69 22.10 12.58
N LEU A 81 -10.86 23.03 13.07
CA LEU A 81 -9.84 22.72 14.08
C LEU A 81 -10.43 22.07 15.34
N GLY A 82 -11.59 22.56 15.80
CA GLY A 82 -12.33 21.95 16.89
C GLY A 82 -12.82 20.52 16.57
N ALA A 83 -13.38 20.32 15.38
CA ALA A 83 -13.91 19.04 14.93
C ALA A 83 -12.81 17.99 14.65
N LEU A 84 -11.64 18.40 14.15
CA LEU A 84 -10.49 17.52 13.95
C LEU A 84 -9.97 16.95 15.28
N GLY A 85 -10.20 17.66 16.39
CA GLY A 85 -9.78 17.25 17.73
C GLY A 85 -10.63 16.16 18.38
N VAL A 86 -11.72 15.71 17.75
CA VAL A 86 -12.61 14.64 18.23
C VAL A 86 -12.69 13.49 17.22
N PRO A 87 -12.90 12.25 17.67
CA PRO A 87 -13.24 11.15 16.76
C PRO A 87 -14.49 11.49 15.93
N PHE A 88 -14.39 11.40 14.61
CA PHE A 88 -15.34 12.00 13.67
C PHE A 88 -16.80 11.49 13.73
N SER A 89 -17.09 10.39 14.41
CA SER A 89 -18.39 9.72 14.32
C SER A 89 -19.55 10.39 15.09
N GLY A 90 -19.27 11.17 16.14
CA GLY A 90 -20.32 11.63 17.06
C GLY A 90 -21.09 12.89 16.67
N GLN A 91 -20.49 13.81 15.91
CA GLN A 91 -21.01 15.19 15.71
C GLN A 91 -21.02 15.66 14.26
N ILE A 92 -20.88 14.73 13.30
CA ILE A 92 -20.70 15.10 11.88
C ILE A 92 -21.92 15.81 11.28
N VAL A 93 -23.14 15.41 11.67
CA VAL A 93 -24.39 16.04 11.20
C VAL A 93 -24.48 17.49 11.64
N SER A 94 -24.16 17.77 12.90
CA SER A 94 -24.13 19.14 13.43
C SER A 94 -23.01 19.96 12.82
N PHE A 95 -21.88 19.34 12.49
CA PHE A 95 -20.76 19.99 11.82
C PHE A 95 -21.12 20.41 10.39
N TYR A 96 -21.76 19.54 9.61
CA TYR A 96 -22.23 19.91 8.27
C TYR A 96 -23.38 20.90 8.29
N GLN A 97 -24.32 20.78 9.25
CA GLN A 97 -25.34 21.81 9.42
C GLN A 97 -24.73 23.18 9.72
N PHE A 98 -23.68 23.22 10.54
CA PHE A 98 -22.93 24.44 10.81
C PHE A 98 -22.31 24.99 9.53
N LEU A 99 -21.56 24.18 8.76
CA LEU A 99 -20.93 24.64 7.52
C LEU A 99 -21.95 25.14 6.49
N LEU A 100 -23.08 24.44 6.35
CA LEU A 100 -24.19 24.86 5.47
C LEU A 100 -24.73 26.23 5.90
N ASN A 101 -25.03 26.41 7.19
CA ASN A 101 -25.57 27.67 7.71
C ASN A 101 -24.57 28.83 7.59
N THR A 102 -23.27 28.54 7.66
CA THR A 102 -22.20 29.55 7.55
C THR A 102 -21.90 29.93 6.10
N LEU A 103 -21.87 28.98 5.16
CA LEU A 103 -21.52 29.23 3.76
C LEU A 103 -22.73 29.59 2.88
N TRP A 104 -23.94 29.16 3.26
CA TRP A 104 -25.21 29.50 2.63
C TRP A 104 -26.21 30.02 3.67
N PRO A 105 -25.95 31.19 4.29
CA PRO A 105 -26.93 31.81 5.18
C PRO A 105 -28.23 32.02 4.40
N VAL A 106 -29.37 31.72 5.03
CA VAL A 106 -30.71 31.78 4.39
C VAL A 106 -30.84 31.05 3.03
N ASN A 107 -29.98 30.04 2.77
CA ASN A 107 -29.88 29.29 1.51
C ASN A 107 -29.57 30.17 0.27
N ASP A 108 -28.82 31.26 0.45
CA ASP A 108 -28.33 32.09 -0.66
C ASP A 108 -26.82 31.95 -0.89
N THR A 109 -26.27 32.68 -1.87
CA THR A 109 -24.83 32.65 -2.20
C THR A 109 -24.06 33.91 -1.78
N ALA A 110 -24.61 34.71 -0.87
CA ALA A 110 -24.08 36.04 -0.56
C ALA A 110 -22.66 36.02 0.04
N ILE A 111 -22.34 35.00 0.84
CA ILE A 111 -20.98 34.77 1.37
C ILE A 111 -19.99 34.38 0.27
N TRP A 112 -20.44 33.59 -0.72
CA TRP A 112 -19.61 33.25 -1.88
C TRP A 112 -19.35 34.46 -2.78
N GLU A 113 -20.34 35.34 -2.95
CA GLU A 113 -20.14 36.63 -3.61
C GLU A 113 -19.14 37.52 -2.87
N ALA A 114 -19.16 37.49 -1.53
CA ALA A 114 -18.21 38.19 -0.68
C ALA A 114 -16.78 37.70 -0.91
N PHE A 115 -16.58 36.37 -0.94
CA PHE A 115 -15.28 35.77 -1.24
C PHE A 115 -14.74 36.19 -2.61
N MET A 116 -15.59 36.27 -3.63
CA MET A 116 -15.21 36.76 -4.96
C MET A 116 -14.84 38.24 -4.92
N ARG A 117 -15.73 39.09 -4.41
CA ARG A 117 -15.55 40.55 -4.36
C ARG A 117 -14.28 40.95 -3.63
N GLN A 118 -14.02 40.32 -2.49
CA GLN A 118 -12.84 40.60 -1.69
C GLN A 118 -11.56 40.39 -2.50
N VAL A 119 -11.44 39.27 -3.21
CA VAL A 119 -10.22 38.98 -3.98
C VAL A 119 -10.11 39.91 -5.19
N GLU A 120 -11.22 40.21 -5.87
CA GLU A 120 -11.24 41.18 -6.97
C GLU A 120 -10.75 42.57 -6.56
N GLU A 121 -11.14 43.03 -5.37
CA GLU A 121 -10.67 44.29 -4.78
C GLU A 121 -9.16 44.23 -4.46
N LEU A 122 -8.69 43.13 -3.88
CA LEU A 122 -7.27 42.95 -3.53
C LEU A 122 -6.36 42.93 -4.76
N VAL A 123 -6.78 42.29 -5.86
CA VAL A 123 -5.97 42.18 -7.08
C VAL A 123 -6.32 43.19 -8.17
N ASN A 124 -7.36 44.00 -7.96
CA ASN A 124 -7.92 44.93 -8.94
C ASN A 124 -8.17 44.24 -10.31
N GLN A 125 -8.75 43.04 -10.27
CA GLN A 125 -9.09 42.22 -11.43
C GLN A 125 -10.50 41.68 -11.24
N GLN A 126 -11.44 42.07 -12.11
CA GLN A 126 -12.80 41.55 -12.08
C GLN A 126 -12.90 40.17 -12.74
N ILE A 127 -13.70 39.31 -12.11
CA ILE A 127 -14.22 38.07 -12.66
C ILE A 127 -15.21 38.46 -13.76
N THR A 128 -15.16 37.79 -14.91
CA THR A 128 -16.11 38.10 -15.99
C THR A 128 -17.54 37.78 -15.54
N GLU A 129 -18.50 38.61 -15.94
CA GLU A 129 -19.91 38.45 -15.53
C GLU A 129 -20.42 37.02 -15.78
N PHE A 130 -20.09 36.43 -16.93
CA PHE A 130 -20.42 35.05 -17.26
C PHE A 130 -19.80 34.04 -16.26
N ALA A 131 -18.51 34.15 -15.97
CA ALA A 131 -17.82 33.22 -15.07
C ALA A 131 -18.34 33.37 -13.63
N ARG A 132 -18.61 34.59 -13.17
CA ARG A 132 -19.24 34.86 -11.87
C ARG A 132 -20.61 34.20 -11.79
N ASN A 133 -21.51 34.51 -12.71
CA ASN A 133 -22.87 34.00 -12.68
C ASN A 133 -22.91 32.47 -12.76
N GLN A 134 -22.01 31.88 -13.56
CA GLN A 134 -21.87 30.43 -13.65
C GLN A 134 -21.34 29.83 -12.34
N ALA A 135 -20.33 30.44 -11.71
CA ALA A 135 -19.79 29.98 -10.44
C ALA A 135 -20.84 30.06 -9.32
N LEU A 136 -21.56 31.17 -9.20
CA LEU A 136 -22.62 31.35 -8.19
C LEU A 136 -23.76 30.37 -8.38
N ALA A 137 -24.25 30.18 -9.62
CA ALA A 137 -25.30 29.20 -9.90
C ALA A 137 -24.87 27.76 -9.54
N ARG A 138 -23.59 27.44 -9.68
CA ARG A 138 -23.04 26.13 -9.29
C ARG A 138 -22.88 26.00 -7.79
N LEU A 139 -22.46 27.06 -7.10
CA LEU A 139 -22.37 27.10 -5.64
C LEU A 139 -23.75 26.98 -5.00
N GLN A 140 -24.79 27.60 -5.57
CA GLN A 140 -26.17 27.40 -5.13
C GLN A 140 -26.57 25.92 -5.23
N GLY A 141 -26.36 25.30 -6.40
CA GLY A 141 -26.66 23.89 -6.61
C GLY A 141 -25.87 22.95 -5.68
N LEU A 142 -24.60 23.26 -5.41
CA LEU A 142 -23.80 22.53 -4.43
C LEU A 142 -24.37 22.66 -3.02
N GLY A 143 -24.78 23.86 -2.59
CA GLY A 143 -25.42 24.07 -1.29
C GLY A 143 -26.70 23.25 -1.11
N ASP A 144 -27.55 23.26 -2.13
CA ASP A 144 -28.80 22.48 -2.15
C ASP A 144 -28.51 20.96 -2.10
N SER A 145 -27.60 20.47 -2.94
CA SER A 145 -27.22 19.06 -2.99
C SER A 145 -26.58 18.59 -1.67
N PHE A 146 -25.72 19.43 -1.07
CA PHE A 146 -25.07 19.15 0.21
C PHE A 146 -26.07 19.11 1.37
N ASN A 147 -27.07 19.99 1.38
CA ASN A 147 -28.17 19.96 2.35
C ASN A 147 -29.03 18.69 2.21
N VAL A 148 -29.30 18.22 0.98
CA VAL A 148 -30.00 16.94 0.75
C VAL A 148 -29.19 15.76 1.27
N TYR A 149 -27.89 15.73 1.02
CA TYR A 149 -26.98 14.71 1.55
C TYR A 149 -26.95 14.73 3.09
N GLN A 150 -26.75 15.90 3.71
CA GLN A 150 -26.69 16.06 5.16
C GLN A 150 -27.96 15.54 5.87
N ARG A 151 -29.15 15.84 5.33
CA ARG A 151 -30.42 15.32 5.86
C ARG A 151 -30.54 13.81 5.69
N SER A 152 -30.10 13.28 4.55
CA SER A 152 -30.10 11.84 4.29
C SER A 152 -29.15 11.10 5.25
N LEU A 153 -27.98 11.68 5.52
CA LEU A 153 -27.03 11.19 6.51
C LEU A 153 -27.63 11.21 7.92
N GLN A 154 -28.31 12.29 8.30
CA GLN A 154 -28.99 12.39 9.59
C GLN A 154 -30.06 11.30 9.76
N ASN A 155 -30.89 11.08 8.74
CA ASN A 155 -31.95 10.05 8.77
C ASN A 155 -31.38 8.64 8.90
N TRP A 156 -30.30 8.33 8.17
CA TRP A 156 -29.63 7.03 8.30
C TRP A 156 -28.90 6.87 9.64
N LEU A 157 -28.29 7.92 10.18
CA LEU A 157 -27.65 7.85 11.50
C LEU A 157 -28.65 7.66 12.64
N ALA A 158 -29.90 8.13 12.48
CA ALA A 158 -30.97 7.93 13.44
C ALA A 158 -31.48 6.47 13.48
N ASP A 159 -31.51 5.78 12.33
CA ASP A 159 -31.75 4.34 12.23
C ASP A 159 -30.86 3.71 11.14
N ARG A 160 -29.73 3.15 11.57
CA ARG A 160 -28.74 2.54 10.66
C ARG A 160 -29.23 1.24 10.01
N ASN A 161 -30.31 0.65 10.51
CA ASN A 161 -30.89 -0.58 9.99
C ASN A 161 -31.97 -0.33 8.92
N ASP A 162 -32.41 0.91 8.73
CA ASP A 162 -33.37 1.26 7.69
C ASP A 162 -32.73 1.15 6.29
N THR A 163 -33.11 0.11 5.56
CA THR A 163 -32.60 -0.18 4.20
C THR A 163 -32.95 0.89 3.18
N ARG A 164 -34.06 1.61 3.36
CA ARG A 164 -34.43 2.74 2.50
C ARG A 164 -33.51 3.91 2.77
N ASN A 165 -33.29 4.29 4.02
CA ASN A 165 -32.40 5.41 4.36
C ASN A 165 -30.95 5.11 3.93
N LEU A 166 -30.51 3.87 4.09
CA LEU A 166 -29.21 3.39 3.61
C LEU A 166 -29.06 3.58 2.09
N SER A 167 -30.03 3.10 1.29
CA SER A 167 -29.95 3.25 -0.17
C SER A 167 -30.00 4.72 -0.61
N VAL A 168 -30.78 5.55 0.08
CA VAL A 168 -30.90 6.99 -0.19
C VAL A 168 -29.60 7.72 0.12
N VAL A 169 -29.03 7.56 1.32
CA VAL A 169 -27.77 8.26 1.66
C VAL A 169 -26.62 7.85 0.74
N ARG A 170 -26.53 6.57 0.37
CA ARG A 170 -25.54 6.09 -0.62
C ARG A 170 -25.70 6.81 -1.96
N ALA A 171 -26.93 6.87 -2.48
CA ALA A 171 -27.20 7.52 -3.77
C ALA A 171 -26.91 9.03 -3.73
N GLN A 172 -27.28 9.71 -2.63
CA GLN A 172 -27.02 11.15 -2.46
C GLN A 172 -25.54 11.46 -2.28
N PHE A 173 -24.79 10.59 -1.59
CA PHE A 173 -23.33 10.70 -1.49
C PHE A 173 -22.68 10.64 -2.89
N ILE A 174 -23.03 9.62 -3.70
CA ILE A 174 -22.47 9.45 -5.05
C ILE A 174 -22.84 10.64 -5.95
N ALA A 175 -24.08 11.13 -5.87
CA ALA A 175 -24.54 12.27 -6.65
C ALA A 175 -23.78 13.56 -6.28
N LEU A 176 -23.69 13.87 -4.99
CA LEU A 176 -22.99 15.06 -4.50
C LEU A 176 -21.50 15.03 -4.82
N ASP A 177 -20.88 13.85 -4.74
CA ASP A 177 -19.50 13.65 -5.15
C ASP A 177 -19.26 14.04 -6.62
N LEU A 178 -20.13 13.57 -7.53
CA LEU A 178 -20.10 13.94 -8.94
C LEU A 178 -20.43 15.42 -9.17
N ASP A 179 -21.32 16.01 -8.37
CA ASP A 179 -21.62 17.44 -8.44
C ASP A 179 -20.38 18.28 -8.14
N PHE A 180 -19.60 17.93 -7.11
CA PHE A 180 -18.31 18.58 -6.83
C PHE A 180 -17.32 18.40 -7.98
N VAL A 181 -17.15 17.17 -8.49
CA VAL A 181 -16.26 16.90 -9.63
C VAL A 181 -16.58 17.79 -10.83
N ASN A 182 -17.85 18.00 -11.13
CA ASN A 182 -18.30 18.85 -12.24
C ASN A 182 -18.19 20.35 -11.94
N ALA A 183 -18.32 20.76 -10.68
CA ALA A 183 -18.31 22.16 -10.28
C ALA A 183 -16.90 22.74 -10.11
N ILE A 184 -15.95 22.00 -9.51
CA ILE A 184 -14.61 22.51 -9.18
C ILE A 184 -13.87 23.16 -10.38
N PRO A 185 -13.89 22.62 -11.61
CA PRO A 185 -13.25 23.26 -12.76
C PRO A 185 -13.77 24.67 -13.07
N LEU A 186 -15.03 24.97 -12.71
CA LEU A 186 -15.66 26.28 -12.92
C LEU A 186 -15.17 27.33 -11.91
N PHE A 187 -14.52 26.90 -10.82
CA PHE A 187 -13.83 27.77 -9.87
C PHE A 187 -12.33 27.89 -10.21
N ALA A 188 -11.88 27.26 -11.29
CA ALA A 188 -10.50 27.23 -11.75
C ALA A 188 -10.32 27.74 -13.18
N VAL A 189 -11.24 28.60 -13.65
CA VAL A 189 -11.29 29.11 -15.02
C VAL A 189 -10.00 29.82 -15.41
N ASN A 190 -9.50 29.52 -16.61
CA ASN A 190 -8.25 30.09 -17.10
C ASN A 190 -8.31 31.63 -17.19
N GLY A 191 -7.29 32.29 -16.65
CA GLY A 191 -7.20 33.75 -16.52
C GLY A 191 -7.89 34.31 -15.26
N GLN A 192 -8.70 33.51 -14.56
CA GLN A 192 -9.49 33.92 -13.40
C GLN A 192 -9.20 33.09 -12.14
N GLN A 193 -8.10 32.31 -12.15
CA GLN A 193 -7.73 31.43 -11.05
C GLN A 193 -7.45 32.19 -9.74
N VAL A 194 -6.83 33.38 -9.82
CA VAL A 194 -6.55 34.19 -8.62
C VAL A 194 -7.84 34.78 -8.03
N PRO A 195 -8.68 35.53 -8.78
CA PRO A 195 -9.96 36.03 -8.26
C PRO A 195 -10.92 34.96 -7.70
N LEU A 196 -10.88 33.73 -8.24
CA LEU A 196 -11.73 32.62 -7.79
C LEU A 196 -11.08 31.74 -6.70
N LEU A 197 -9.87 32.06 -6.23
CA LEU A 197 -9.09 31.16 -5.39
C LEU A 197 -9.71 30.89 -4.01
N SER A 198 -10.32 31.91 -3.40
CA SER A 198 -11.05 31.79 -2.13
C SER A 198 -12.23 30.83 -2.27
N VAL A 199 -13.05 31.01 -3.32
CA VAL A 199 -14.17 30.12 -3.67
C VAL A 199 -13.67 28.70 -3.92
N TYR A 200 -12.62 28.55 -4.72
CA TYR A 200 -11.99 27.26 -5.00
C TYR A 200 -11.60 26.55 -3.69
N ALA A 201 -10.87 27.23 -2.81
CA ALA A 201 -10.37 26.67 -1.55
C ALA A 201 -11.49 26.18 -0.62
N GLN A 202 -12.57 26.96 -0.49
CA GLN A 202 -13.72 26.57 0.33
C GLN A 202 -14.52 25.42 -0.32
N ALA A 203 -14.69 25.41 -1.64
CA ALA A 203 -15.39 24.34 -2.34
C ALA A 203 -14.63 23.00 -2.28
N VAL A 204 -13.31 23.00 -2.50
CA VAL A 204 -12.50 21.79 -2.38
C VAL A 204 -12.37 21.29 -0.94
N ASN A 205 -12.40 22.20 0.04
CA ASN A 205 -12.49 21.85 1.46
C ASN A 205 -13.72 20.98 1.75
N LEU A 206 -14.90 21.39 1.26
CA LEU A 206 -16.13 20.61 1.40
C LEU A 206 -16.08 19.27 0.67
N HIS A 207 -15.49 19.24 -0.52
CA HIS A 207 -15.33 18.00 -1.29
C HIS A 207 -14.44 16.98 -0.56
N LEU A 208 -13.31 17.40 0.01
CA LEU A 208 -12.43 16.51 0.77
C LEU A 208 -13.08 16.03 2.08
N LEU A 209 -13.87 16.89 2.73
CA LEU A 209 -14.68 16.52 3.90
C LEU A 209 -15.75 15.48 3.54
N LEU A 210 -16.39 15.60 2.37
CA LEU A 210 -17.34 14.61 1.87
C LEU A 210 -16.65 13.27 1.61
N LEU A 211 -15.54 13.26 0.86
CA LEU A 211 -14.84 12.01 0.50
C LEU A 211 -14.39 11.20 1.73
N LYS A 212 -14.02 11.89 2.81
CA LYS A 212 -13.74 11.28 4.11
C LYS A 212 -14.88 10.37 4.59
N ASP A 213 -16.13 10.72 4.31
CA ASP A 213 -17.30 9.99 4.81
C ASP A 213 -17.45 8.61 4.16
N ALA A 214 -16.90 8.39 2.95
CA ALA A 214 -16.80 7.05 2.39
C ALA A 214 -15.92 6.12 3.27
N SER A 215 -14.84 6.65 3.83
CA SER A 215 -13.97 5.89 4.75
C SER A 215 -14.62 5.67 6.11
N LEU A 216 -15.47 6.59 6.59
CA LEU A 216 -16.14 6.49 7.88
C LEU A 216 -17.41 5.63 7.86
N PHE A 217 -18.20 5.73 6.80
CA PHE A 217 -19.55 5.17 6.74
C PHE A 217 -19.80 4.28 5.53
N GLY A 218 -18.87 4.21 4.57
CA GLY A 218 -19.09 3.52 3.30
C GLY A 218 -19.47 2.04 3.46
N GLU A 219 -18.85 1.34 4.42
CA GLU A 219 -19.20 -0.04 4.73
C GLU A 219 -20.64 -0.16 5.25
N GLY A 220 -21.06 0.77 6.12
CA GLY A 220 -22.44 0.88 6.61
C GLY A 220 -23.46 1.24 5.53
N TRP A 221 -23.01 1.86 4.42
CA TRP A 221 -23.83 2.13 3.24
C TRP A 221 -23.81 0.98 2.21
N GLY A 222 -23.09 -0.10 2.50
CA GLY A 222 -22.96 -1.26 1.62
C GLY A 222 -22.01 -1.06 0.44
N PHE A 223 -21.06 -0.12 0.53
CA PHE A 223 -19.90 -0.11 -0.37
C PHE A 223 -18.99 -1.29 -0.05
N THR A 224 -18.45 -1.90 -1.11
CA THR A 224 -17.39 -2.89 -1.02
C THR A 224 -16.08 -2.23 -0.59
N GLN A 225 -15.14 -3.01 -0.05
CA GLN A 225 -13.84 -2.48 0.36
C GLN A 225 -13.04 -1.90 -0.81
N GLY A 226 -13.19 -2.46 -2.02
CA GLY A 226 -12.62 -1.89 -3.24
C GLY A 226 -13.22 -0.52 -3.60
N GLU A 227 -14.53 -0.33 -3.46
CA GLU A 227 -15.17 0.98 -3.62
C GLU A 227 -14.68 1.99 -2.57
N ILE A 228 -14.59 1.58 -1.29
CA ILE A 228 -14.08 2.44 -0.21
C ILE A 228 -12.61 2.82 -0.45
N SER A 229 -11.78 1.87 -0.91
CA SER A 229 -10.38 2.16 -1.28
C SER A 229 -10.32 3.14 -2.44
N THR A 230 -11.17 2.98 -3.46
CA THR A 230 -11.22 3.90 -4.60
C THR A 230 -11.53 5.34 -4.14
N TYR A 231 -12.49 5.54 -3.23
CA TYR A 231 -12.77 6.86 -2.67
C TYR A 231 -11.63 7.40 -1.82
N TYR A 232 -10.99 6.54 -1.03
CA TYR A 232 -9.85 6.90 -0.18
C TYR A 232 -8.63 7.32 -1.02
N ASP A 233 -8.25 6.54 -2.02
CA ASP A 233 -7.13 6.83 -2.91
C ASP A 233 -7.38 8.15 -3.67
N ARG A 234 -8.63 8.38 -4.09
CA ARG A 234 -9.05 9.64 -4.71
C ARG A 234 -8.99 10.81 -3.72
N GLN A 235 -9.34 10.62 -2.45
CA GLN A 235 -9.21 11.65 -1.42
C GLN A 235 -7.75 12.09 -1.25
N LEU A 236 -6.80 11.14 -1.25
CA LEU A 236 -5.37 11.42 -1.16
C LEU A 236 -4.85 12.16 -2.40
N GLU A 237 -5.20 11.68 -3.60
CA GLU A 237 -4.83 12.33 -4.87
C GLU A 237 -5.34 13.78 -4.93
N LEU A 238 -6.62 13.98 -4.59
CA LEU A 238 -7.25 15.30 -4.60
C LEU A 238 -6.70 16.21 -3.51
N THR A 239 -6.33 15.68 -2.34
CA THR A 239 -5.68 16.47 -1.28
C THR A 239 -4.38 17.10 -1.80
N ALA A 240 -3.54 16.31 -2.49
CA ALA A 240 -2.31 16.81 -3.09
C ALA A 240 -2.58 17.85 -4.19
N LYS A 241 -3.46 17.50 -5.13
CA LYS A 241 -3.84 18.36 -6.27
C LYS A 241 -4.41 19.71 -5.82
N TYR A 242 -5.38 19.69 -4.91
CA TYR A 242 -6.05 20.89 -4.40
C TYR A 242 -5.12 21.77 -3.59
N THR A 243 -4.25 21.16 -2.77
CA THR A 243 -3.23 21.87 -2.01
C THR A 243 -2.26 22.61 -2.93
N ASN A 244 -1.67 21.90 -3.90
CA ASN A 244 -0.72 22.48 -4.83
C ASN A 244 -1.36 23.59 -5.68
N TYR A 245 -2.60 23.39 -6.16
CA TYR A 245 -3.33 24.43 -6.89
C TYR A 245 -3.47 25.71 -6.06
N CYS A 246 -3.92 25.57 -4.80
CA CYS A 246 -4.11 26.71 -3.92
C CYS A 246 -2.80 27.47 -3.68
N GLU A 247 -1.71 26.76 -3.44
CA GLU A 247 -0.40 27.37 -3.22
C GLU A 247 0.16 28.05 -4.48
N THR A 248 0.08 27.41 -5.64
CA THR A 248 0.55 27.98 -6.91
C THR A 248 -0.16 29.29 -7.23
N TRP A 249 -1.49 29.33 -7.11
CA TRP A 249 -2.26 30.53 -7.45
C TRP A 249 -2.21 31.59 -6.36
N TYR A 250 -2.03 31.21 -5.10
CA TYR A 250 -1.69 32.15 -4.02
C TYR A 250 -0.38 32.87 -4.34
N ASN A 251 0.69 32.12 -4.62
CA ASN A 251 2.01 32.70 -4.92
C ASN A 251 1.97 33.54 -6.21
N THR A 252 1.28 33.06 -7.25
CA THR A 252 1.08 33.81 -8.50
C THR A 252 0.35 35.13 -8.27
N GLY A 253 -0.73 35.12 -7.47
CA GLY A 253 -1.47 36.33 -7.12
C GLY A 253 -0.62 37.32 -6.32
N LEU A 254 0.14 36.80 -5.35
CA LEU A 254 1.04 37.58 -4.53
C LEU A 254 2.15 38.25 -5.36
N ASP A 255 2.79 37.51 -6.25
CA ASP A 255 3.88 38.01 -7.09
C ASP A 255 3.43 39.08 -8.10
N ARG A 256 2.18 39.00 -8.60
CA ARG A 256 1.59 40.04 -9.47
C ARG A 256 1.45 41.40 -8.79
N LEU A 257 1.30 41.41 -7.46
CA LEU A 257 1.14 42.63 -6.68
C LEU A 257 2.47 43.24 -6.22
N ARG A 258 3.59 42.56 -6.48
CA ARG A 258 4.91 43.05 -6.11
C ARG A 258 5.27 44.29 -6.91
N GLY A 259 5.66 45.36 -6.23
CA GLY A 259 6.07 46.62 -6.85
C GLY A 259 7.30 47.23 -6.20
N THR A 260 7.41 48.55 -6.28
CA THR A 260 8.63 49.28 -5.86
C THR A 260 8.38 50.35 -4.80
N ASN A 261 7.13 50.69 -4.52
CA ASN A 261 6.74 51.82 -3.68
C ASN A 261 5.77 51.43 -2.54
N THR A 262 5.49 52.38 -1.66
CA THR A 262 4.58 52.22 -0.51
C THR A 262 3.21 51.67 -0.90
N GLU A 263 2.59 52.19 -1.95
CA GLU A 263 1.25 51.76 -2.38
C GLU A 263 1.24 50.29 -2.84
N SER A 264 2.23 49.90 -3.63
CA SER A 264 2.36 48.50 -4.07
C SER A 264 2.66 47.55 -2.90
N TRP A 265 3.43 47.98 -1.90
CA TRP A 265 3.71 47.18 -0.72
C TRP A 265 2.45 46.96 0.12
N LEU A 266 1.62 48.01 0.30
CA LEU A 266 0.34 47.89 1.03
C LEU A 266 -0.58 46.87 0.37
N ARG A 267 -0.77 46.94 -0.96
CA ARG A 267 -1.62 45.99 -1.69
C ARG A 267 -1.08 44.56 -1.62
N TYR A 268 0.23 44.39 -1.81
CA TYR A 268 0.93 43.10 -1.66
C TYR A 268 0.71 42.51 -0.25
N HIS A 269 0.87 43.33 0.79
CA HIS A 269 0.71 42.92 2.17
C HIS A 269 -0.74 42.54 2.50
N GLN A 270 -1.72 43.33 2.08
CA GLN A 270 -3.14 43.07 2.28
C GLN A 270 -3.51 41.74 1.62
N PHE A 271 -3.15 41.53 0.35
CA PHE A 271 -3.37 40.24 -0.33
C PHE A 271 -2.73 39.07 0.43
N ARG A 272 -1.48 39.22 0.89
CA ARG A 272 -0.81 38.20 1.71
C ARG A 272 -1.62 37.86 2.96
N ARG A 273 -2.11 38.85 3.73
CA ARG A 273 -2.92 38.63 4.94
C ARG A 273 -4.21 37.91 4.57
N GLU A 274 -5.02 38.53 3.71
CA GLU A 274 -6.37 38.05 3.43
C GLU A 274 -6.35 36.65 2.83
N MET A 275 -5.47 36.39 1.85
CA MET A 275 -5.37 35.08 1.22
C MET A 275 -4.73 34.02 2.13
N THR A 276 -3.93 34.43 3.12
CA THR A 276 -3.51 33.50 4.17
C THR A 276 -4.70 33.04 4.99
N LEU A 277 -5.56 33.95 5.41
CA LEU A 277 -6.73 33.68 6.26
C LEU A 277 -7.83 32.89 5.52
N VAL A 278 -8.12 33.24 4.26
CA VAL A 278 -9.24 32.64 3.51
C VAL A 278 -8.86 31.42 2.67
N VAL A 279 -7.57 31.21 2.38
CA VAL A 279 -7.07 30.06 1.59
C VAL A 279 -6.08 29.22 2.38
N LEU A 280 -4.92 29.77 2.77
CA LEU A 280 -3.82 28.93 3.27
C LEU A 280 -4.10 28.29 4.63
N ASP A 281 -4.87 28.95 5.50
CA ASP A 281 -5.31 28.38 6.77
C ASP A 281 -6.27 27.21 6.61
N VAL A 282 -7.11 27.23 5.57
CA VAL A 282 -7.99 26.11 5.22
C VAL A 282 -7.19 24.95 4.61
N VAL A 283 -6.32 25.26 3.64
CA VAL A 283 -5.50 24.26 2.93
C VAL A 283 -4.59 23.50 3.89
N ALA A 284 -4.06 24.17 4.92
CA ALA A 284 -3.24 23.51 5.94
C ALA A 284 -3.99 22.45 6.75
N LEU A 285 -5.32 22.39 6.67
CA LEU A 285 -6.15 21.40 7.36
C LEU A 285 -6.46 20.15 6.52
N PHE A 286 -6.30 20.21 5.20
CA PHE A 286 -6.65 19.10 4.30
C PHE A 286 -6.01 17.75 4.65
N PRO A 287 -4.71 17.67 5.04
CA PRO A 287 -4.10 16.39 5.40
C PRO A 287 -4.86 15.66 6.52
N TYR A 288 -5.50 16.40 7.43
CA TYR A 288 -6.14 15.83 8.62
C TYR A 288 -7.53 15.25 8.35
N TYR A 289 -8.00 15.29 7.10
CA TYR A 289 -9.22 14.61 6.67
C TYR A 289 -8.98 13.14 6.34
N ASP A 290 -7.72 12.70 6.32
CA ASP A 290 -7.37 11.29 6.26
C ASP A 290 -7.69 10.62 7.60
N VAL A 291 -8.83 9.94 7.66
CA VAL A 291 -9.28 9.21 8.85
C VAL A 291 -8.53 7.91 9.08
N ARG A 292 -7.80 7.38 8.09
CA ARG A 292 -6.92 6.23 8.29
C ARG A 292 -5.64 6.67 9.01
N LEU A 293 -5.12 7.85 8.70
CA LEU A 293 -3.96 8.42 9.37
C LEU A 293 -4.31 9.09 10.71
N TYR A 294 -5.48 9.73 10.83
CA TYR A 294 -5.93 10.43 12.04
C TYR A 294 -7.23 9.88 12.64
N PRO A 295 -7.31 8.58 12.97
CA PRO A 295 -8.55 7.92 13.36
C PRO A 295 -9.07 8.32 14.75
N THR A 296 -8.22 8.86 15.63
CA THR A 296 -8.60 9.40 16.96
C THR A 296 -8.77 10.91 16.96
N GLY A 297 -8.73 11.55 15.78
CA GLY A 297 -8.57 12.99 15.67
C GLY A 297 -7.15 13.46 15.99
N SER A 298 -6.88 14.71 15.65
CA SER A 298 -5.61 15.41 15.84
C SER A 298 -5.84 16.87 16.24
N ASN A 299 -4.82 17.55 16.76
CA ASN A 299 -4.88 18.98 17.10
C ASN A 299 -3.90 19.81 16.24
N PRO A 300 -4.18 20.01 14.93
CA PRO A 300 -3.29 20.80 14.08
C PRO A 300 -2.95 22.16 14.68
N GLN A 301 -1.72 22.62 14.44
CA GLN A 301 -1.18 23.84 15.03
C GLN A 301 -0.71 24.78 13.90
N LEU A 302 -1.51 25.80 13.57
CA LEU A 302 -1.12 26.82 12.59
C LEU A 302 -0.26 27.87 13.28
N THR A 303 1.05 27.80 13.06
CA THR A 303 2.08 28.57 13.78
C THR A 303 2.59 29.79 13.02
N ARG A 304 2.11 30.02 11.79
CA ARG A 304 2.43 31.21 11.02
C ARG A 304 1.97 32.50 11.72
N GLU A 305 2.62 33.59 11.36
CA GLU A 305 2.21 34.93 11.77
C GLU A 305 1.35 35.60 10.70
N VAL A 306 0.38 36.38 11.15
CA VAL A 306 -0.45 37.27 10.34
C VAL A 306 -0.23 38.70 10.81
N TYR A 307 -0.18 39.65 9.87
CA TYR A 307 0.19 41.04 10.15
C TYR A 307 -1.02 41.92 9.81
N THR A 308 -1.47 42.74 10.75
CA THR A 308 -2.43 43.81 10.42
C THR A 308 -1.71 44.95 9.71
N ASP A 309 -2.44 45.85 9.06
CA ASP A 309 -1.83 46.98 8.38
C ASP A 309 -0.99 47.84 9.37
N PRO A 310 0.11 48.48 8.90
CA PRO A 310 0.88 49.39 9.72
C PRO A 310 0.01 50.55 10.23
N ILE A 311 0.17 50.93 11.49
CA ILE A 311 -0.62 51.99 12.11
C ILE A 311 -0.05 53.35 11.73
N VAL A 312 -0.61 53.94 10.68
CA VAL A 312 -0.14 55.18 10.08
C VAL A 312 -1.31 55.90 9.41
N PHE A 313 -1.31 57.24 9.39
CA PHE A 313 -2.40 57.99 8.75
C PHE A 313 -2.46 57.66 7.24
N ASN A 314 -3.46 56.86 6.85
CA ASN A 314 -3.59 56.33 5.50
C ASN A 314 -5.05 56.26 5.04
N PRO A 315 -5.79 57.39 5.06
CA PRO A 315 -7.16 57.44 4.54
C PRO A 315 -7.21 57.15 3.03
N PRO A 316 -8.39 56.94 2.43
CA PRO A 316 -8.52 56.68 0.98
C PRO A 316 -7.87 57.73 0.07
N ALA A 317 -7.88 59.00 0.49
CA ALA A 317 -7.24 60.12 -0.20
C ALA A 317 -6.69 61.13 0.81
N ASN A 318 -5.81 62.03 0.35
CA ASN A 318 -5.31 63.15 1.16
C ASN A 318 -6.47 63.98 1.76
N VAL A 319 -6.33 64.42 3.01
CA VAL A 319 -7.36 65.19 3.73
C VAL A 319 -6.83 66.59 4.04
N GLY A 320 -7.17 67.56 3.20
CA GLY A 320 -6.70 68.94 3.33
C GLY A 320 -5.17 69.01 3.23
N LEU A 321 -4.52 69.49 4.30
CA LEU A 321 -3.05 69.54 4.38
C LEU A 321 -2.40 68.21 4.78
N CYS A 322 -3.19 67.23 5.21
CA CYS A 322 -2.66 65.95 5.65
C CYS A 322 -2.45 64.99 4.48
N ARG A 323 -1.33 64.27 4.52
CA ARG A 323 -0.84 63.43 3.42
C ARG A 323 -1.04 61.96 3.76
N ARG A 324 -1.78 61.24 2.91
CA ARG A 324 -1.94 59.79 2.96
C ARG A 324 -0.58 59.11 2.82
N TRP A 325 -0.22 58.25 3.78
CA TRP A 325 1.06 57.54 3.76
C TRP A 325 1.23 56.60 2.56
N GLY A 326 0.18 55.96 2.07
CA GLY A 326 0.24 55.10 0.87
C GLY A 326 0.82 55.79 -0.38
N THR A 327 0.68 57.12 -0.49
CA THR A 327 1.24 57.91 -1.60
C THR A 327 2.65 58.45 -1.33
N ASN A 328 3.24 58.07 -0.19
CA ASN A 328 4.58 58.52 0.19
C ASN A 328 5.62 57.99 -0.82
N PRO A 329 6.30 58.89 -1.57
CA PRO A 329 7.24 58.49 -2.60
C PRO A 329 8.63 58.12 -2.05
N TYR A 330 8.88 58.33 -0.76
CA TYR A 330 10.22 58.22 -0.17
C TYR A 330 10.56 56.83 0.36
N ASN A 331 9.56 55.97 0.58
CA ASN A 331 9.78 54.61 1.07
C ASN A 331 9.74 53.62 -0.09
N THR A 332 10.72 52.72 -0.13
CA THR A 332 10.78 51.64 -1.13
C THR A 332 10.10 50.38 -0.61
N PHE A 333 9.63 49.53 -1.52
CA PHE A 333 9.02 48.23 -1.17
C PHE A 333 9.92 47.40 -0.25
N SER A 334 11.22 47.28 -0.59
CA SER A 334 12.17 46.44 0.16
C SER A 334 12.46 46.99 1.56
N GLU A 335 12.51 48.31 1.74
CA GLU A 335 12.66 48.92 3.07
C GLU A 335 11.47 48.58 3.97
N LEU A 336 10.24 48.66 3.43
CA LEU A 336 9.02 48.35 4.17
C LEU A 336 8.93 46.85 4.50
N GLU A 337 9.23 45.98 3.53
CA GLU A 337 9.19 44.53 3.75
C GLU A 337 10.19 44.11 4.83
N ASN A 338 11.43 44.63 4.79
CA ASN A 338 12.45 44.33 5.80
C ASN A 338 12.13 44.93 7.18
N ALA A 339 11.42 46.05 7.24
CA ALA A 339 11.08 46.71 8.50
C ALA A 339 9.88 46.07 9.21
N PHE A 340 8.85 45.69 8.45
CA PHE A 340 7.59 45.23 9.02
C PHE A 340 7.48 43.72 9.15
N ILE A 341 8.12 42.95 8.27
CA ILE A 341 7.96 41.50 8.22
C ILE A 341 9.15 40.83 8.88
N ARG A 342 8.87 40.03 9.92
CA ARG A 342 9.93 39.33 10.64
C ARG A 342 10.53 38.25 9.72
N PRO A 343 11.86 38.06 9.73
CA PRO A 343 12.46 36.90 9.06
C PRO A 343 11.95 35.59 9.71
N PRO A 344 11.98 34.45 9.00
CA PRO A 344 11.61 33.16 9.58
C PRO A 344 12.37 32.88 10.88
N HIS A 345 11.63 32.50 11.92
CA HIS A 345 12.13 32.31 13.28
C HIS A 345 11.32 31.22 13.99
N LEU A 346 11.85 30.72 15.10
CA LEU A 346 11.11 29.78 15.96
C LEU A 346 9.93 30.51 16.61
N PHE A 347 8.83 29.79 16.81
CA PHE A 347 7.63 30.30 17.45
C PHE A 347 7.95 30.87 18.84
N ASP A 348 7.51 32.08 19.11
CA ASP A 348 7.71 32.78 20.37
C ASP A 348 6.42 33.40 20.91
N ARG A 349 6.47 33.74 22.20
CA ARG A 349 5.38 34.37 22.94
C ARG A 349 5.81 35.75 23.40
N LEU A 350 4.94 36.74 23.21
CA LEU A 350 5.07 38.06 23.82
C LEU A 350 4.79 38.00 25.33
N ASN A 351 5.77 38.41 26.14
CA ASN A 351 5.64 38.50 27.59
C ASN A 351 5.19 39.90 28.02
N SER A 352 5.79 40.94 27.43
CA SER A 352 5.46 42.35 27.72
C SER A 352 5.94 43.27 26.61
N LEU A 353 5.29 44.44 26.46
CA LEU A 353 5.67 45.49 25.53
C LEU A 353 5.82 46.81 26.31
N THR A 354 6.96 47.49 26.17
CA THR A 354 7.18 48.81 26.78
C THR A 354 7.33 49.87 25.70
N ILE A 355 6.32 50.71 25.56
CA ILE A 355 6.20 51.75 24.54
C ILE A 355 6.88 53.03 25.03
N SER A 356 7.78 53.59 24.22
CA SER A 356 8.46 54.86 24.47
C SER A 356 7.75 56.02 23.78
N SER A 357 7.46 57.07 24.53
CA SER A 357 6.86 58.31 24.02
C SER A 357 7.92 59.37 23.75
N ASN A 358 7.81 60.07 22.63
CA ASN A 358 8.59 61.28 22.36
C ASN A 358 7.68 62.39 21.85
N ARG A 359 8.18 63.63 21.89
CA ARG A 359 7.47 64.81 21.41
C ARG A 359 8.05 65.29 20.08
N PHE A 360 7.18 65.51 19.10
CA PHE A 360 7.51 66.21 17.86
C PHE A 360 7.00 67.65 17.94
N PRO A 361 7.88 68.67 18.10
CA PRO A 361 7.48 70.07 18.14
C PRO A 361 7.36 70.68 16.73
N VAL A 362 6.30 71.46 16.49
CA VAL A 362 6.10 72.29 15.28
C VAL A 362 5.69 73.70 15.70
N SER A 363 6.66 74.61 15.82
CA SER A 363 6.42 75.96 16.36
C SER A 363 5.79 75.88 17.76
N SER A 364 4.63 76.52 18.01
CA SER A 364 3.88 76.44 19.29
C SER A 364 3.10 75.13 19.48
N ASN A 365 3.00 74.31 18.45
CA ASN A 365 2.19 73.09 18.44
C ASN A 365 3.08 71.87 18.64
N PHE A 366 2.52 70.76 19.08
CA PHE A 366 3.28 69.52 19.27
C PHE A 366 2.40 68.27 19.20
N MET A 367 3.05 67.12 19.02
CA MET A 367 2.46 65.80 19.14
C MET A 367 3.35 64.90 19.98
N ASP A 368 2.81 64.33 21.05
CA ASP A 368 3.42 63.20 21.75
C ASP A 368 3.02 61.91 21.02
N TYR A 369 4.00 61.14 20.58
CA TYR A 369 3.80 59.98 19.71
C TYR A 369 4.56 58.75 20.21
N TRP A 370 4.14 57.57 19.76
CA TRP A 370 4.87 56.32 19.92
C TRP A 370 6.17 56.41 19.10
N SER A 371 7.29 56.62 19.79
CA SER A 371 8.60 56.86 19.16
C SER A 371 9.47 55.61 19.00
N GLY A 372 9.20 54.59 19.81
CA GLY A 372 9.88 53.31 19.80
C GLY A 372 9.32 52.42 20.90
N HIS A 373 9.83 51.20 21.03
CA HIS A 373 9.41 50.29 22.08
C HIS A 373 10.44 49.18 22.31
N THR A 374 10.37 48.54 23.47
CA THR A 374 11.10 47.31 23.78
C THR A 374 10.10 46.20 24.06
N LEU A 375 10.24 45.06 23.37
CA LEU A 375 9.47 43.85 23.65
C LEU A 375 10.31 42.89 24.48
N ARG A 376 9.64 42.13 25.34
CA ARG A 376 10.21 40.96 26.01
C ARG A 376 9.44 39.74 25.52
N ARG A 377 10.14 38.75 24.98
CA ARG A 377 9.53 37.52 24.45
C ARG A 377 10.30 36.28 24.88
N SER A 378 9.66 35.13 24.82
CA SER A 378 10.29 33.83 25.14
C SER A 378 9.91 32.79 24.10
N TYR A 379 10.85 31.90 23.79
CA TYR A 379 10.52 30.66 23.12
C TYR A 379 9.64 29.78 24.04
N LEU A 380 8.92 28.83 23.47
CA LEU A 380 7.94 28.06 24.23
C LEU A 380 8.59 27.25 25.36
N ASN A 381 8.02 27.39 26.56
CA ASN A 381 8.49 26.80 27.79
C ASN A 381 9.98 27.06 28.07
N ASP A 382 10.52 28.19 27.58
CA ASP A 382 11.88 28.62 27.87
C ASP A 382 11.95 29.73 28.92
N SER A 383 12.89 29.56 29.85
CA SER A 383 13.12 30.53 30.92
C SER A 383 13.89 31.75 30.42
N ALA A 384 14.61 31.64 29.29
CA ALA A 384 15.29 32.78 28.71
C ALA A 384 14.29 33.75 28.10
N VAL A 385 14.48 35.03 28.40
CA VAL A 385 13.70 36.13 27.84
C VAL A 385 14.61 36.88 26.87
N GLN A 386 14.15 37.03 25.64
CA GLN A 386 14.78 37.83 24.60
C GLN A 386 14.19 39.24 24.62
N GLU A 387 15.03 40.24 24.35
CA GLU A 387 14.62 41.64 24.24
C GLU A 387 14.90 42.16 22.84
N ASP A 388 13.87 42.68 22.19
CA ASP A 388 14.00 43.39 20.91
C ASP A 388 13.59 44.84 21.13
N SER A 389 14.41 45.78 20.67
CA SER A 389 14.13 47.20 20.75
C SER A 389 14.02 47.82 19.36
N TYR A 390 13.01 48.66 19.18
CA TYR A 390 12.70 49.31 17.93
C TYR A 390 12.53 50.82 18.14
N GLY A 391 12.90 51.61 17.14
CA GLY A 391 12.75 53.06 17.16
C GLY A 391 13.57 53.75 18.26
N LEU A 392 13.09 54.92 18.70
CA LEU A 392 13.74 55.71 19.75
C LEU A 392 13.22 55.29 21.13
N ILE A 393 14.14 54.85 22.00
CA ILE A 393 13.82 54.49 23.38
C ILE A 393 14.02 55.70 24.30
N THR A 394 12.95 56.16 24.94
CA THR A 394 12.94 57.36 25.80
C THR A 394 12.68 57.00 27.26
N THR A 395 12.64 58.01 28.15
CA THR A 395 12.33 57.81 29.59
C THR A 395 10.83 57.79 29.87
N THR A 396 10.02 58.46 29.05
CA THR A 396 8.55 58.45 29.17
C THR A 396 8.00 57.18 28.54
N ARG A 397 7.49 56.25 29.35
CA ARG A 397 7.10 54.91 28.89
C ARG A 397 5.71 54.49 29.36
N ALA A 398 5.05 53.68 28.55
CA ALA A 398 3.85 52.92 28.93
C ALA A 398 4.13 51.43 28.78
N THR A 399 3.92 50.65 29.83
CA THR A 399 4.08 49.19 29.80
C THR A 399 2.73 48.52 29.57
N ILE A 400 2.68 47.68 28.56
CA ILE A 400 1.54 46.87 28.15
C ILE A 400 1.82 45.42 28.56
N ASN A 401 0.90 44.83 29.30
CA ASN A 401 0.99 43.46 29.80
C ASN A 401 -0.12 42.61 29.16
N PRO A 402 0.16 41.80 28.13
CA PRO A 402 -0.87 41.05 27.38
C PRO A 402 -1.76 40.11 28.21
N GLY A 403 -1.42 39.81 29.47
CA GLY A 403 -2.14 38.85 30.30
C GLY A 403 -1.85 37.39 29.92
N VAL A 404 -2.58 36.46 30.53
CA VAL A 404 -2.37 35.01 30.34
C VAL A 404 -2.74 34.58 28.92
N ASP A 405 -3.87 35.05 28.41
CA ASP A 405 -4.40 34.69 27.09
C ASP A 405 -3.81 35.52 25.94
N GLY A 406 -3.08 36.58 26.27
CA GLY A 406 -2.54 37.54 25.31
C GLY A 406 -3.54 38.65 24.95
N THR A 407 -3.02 39.77 24.44
CA THR A 407 -3.84 40.84 23.85
C THR A 407 -4.51 40.31 22.61
N ASN A 408 -5.82 40.49 22.48
CA ASN A 408 -6.61 39.97 21.37
C ASN A 408 -7.32 41.05 20.53
N ARG A 409 -7.27 42.31 20.96
CA ARG A 409 -7.76 43.47 20.19
C ARG A 409 -6.93 44.72 20.50
N ILE A 410 -6.68 45.54 19.49
CA ILE A 410 -6.03 46.84 19.66
C ILE A 410 -6.79 47.92 18.90
N GLU A 411 -7.18 48.98 19.61
CA GLU A 411 -7.73 50.19 19.01
C GLU A 411 -6.65 51.27 18.97
N SER A 412 -6.31 51.76 17.78
CA SER A 412 -5.22 52.71 17.59
C SER A 412 -5.69 54.01 16.94
N THR A 413 -5.00 55.10 17.24
CA THR A 413 -5.19 56.40 16.59
C THR A 413 -3.87 56.83 15.97
N ALA A 414 -3.82 56.77 14.65
CA ALA A 414 -2.73 57.32 13.86
C ALA A 414 -2.98 58.81 13.58
N VAL A 415 -1.90 59.58 13.50
CA VAL A 415 -1.95 61.03 13.28
C VAL A 415 -0.96 61.40 12.19
N ASP A 416 -1.40 62.24 11.25
CA ASP A 416 -0.52 63.07 10.43
C ASP A 416 -0.64 64.53 10.87
N PHE A 417 0.50 65.17 11.14
CA PHE A 417 0.52 66.55 11.60
C PHE A 417 0.21 67.50 10.43
N ARG A 418 -0.80 68.38 10.57
CA ARG A 418 -1.28 69.24 9.48
C ARG A 418 -0.18 70.19 9.01
N SER A 419 0.46 69.87 7.89
CA SER A 419 1.53 70.68 7.30
C SER A 419 1.50 70.62 5.78
N ALA A 420 1.59 71.79 5.13
CA ALA A 420 1.67 71.85 3.67
C ALA A 420 3.01 71.35 3.11
N LEU A 421 4.06 71.32 3.96
CA LEU A 421 5.45 71.14 3.56
C LEU A 421 6.06 69.80 3.98
N ILE A 422 5.55 69.18 5.05
CA ILE A 422 6.18 68.03 5.72
C ILE A 422 5.11 67.00 6.05
N GLY A 423 5.31 65.73 5.68
CA GLY A 423 4.51 64.62 6.23
C GLY A 423 5.09 64.17 7.57
N ILE A 424 4.30 64.17 8.64
CA ILE A 424 4.77 63.78 9.98
C ILE A 424 3.80 62.78 10.57
N TYR A 425 4.20 61.51 10.56
CA TYR A 425 3.36 60.38 10.93
C TYR A 425 3.68 59.84 12.32
N GLY A 426 2.67 59.58 13.13
CA GLY A 426 2.85 58.89 14.40
C GLY A 426 1.57 58.35 15.01
N VAL A 427 1.70 57.42 15.95
CA VAL A 427 0.57 56.90 16.74
C VAL A 427 0.51 57.69 18.04
N ASN A 428 -0.63 58.33 18.32
CA ASN A 428 -0.80 59.08 19.56
C ASN A 428 -1.67 58.34 20.59
N ARG A 429 -2.38 57.27 20.21
CA ARG A 429 -3.13 56.42 21.15
C ARG A 429 -3.13 54.97 20.66
N ALA A 430 -2.97 54.02 21.57
CA ALA A 430 -3.16 52.59 21.31
C ALA A 430 -3.69 51.89 22.58
N SER A 431 -4.89 51.30 22.49
CA SER A 431 -5.57 50.60 23.59
C SER A 431 -5.52 49.10 23.34
N PHE A 432 -4.74 48.38 24.17
CA PHE A 432 -4.53 46.95 24.10
C PHE A 432 -5.52 46.25 25.03
N VAL A 433 -6.36 45.39 24.47
CA VAL A 433 -7.39 44.65 25.19
C VAL A 433 -7.10 43.15 25.10
N PRO A 434 -6.89 42.46 26.23
CA PRO A 434 -6.39 43.02 27.49
C PRO A 434 -4.95 43.54 27.33
N GLY A 435 -4.55 44.47 28.21
CA GLY A 435 -3.14 44.68 28.53
C GLY A 435 -2.70 46.10 28.86
N GLY A 436 -3.42 47.13 28.41
CA GLY A 436 -3.16 48.51 28.83
C GLY A 436 -3.37 49.56 27.75
N LEU A 437 -2.98 50.79 28.05
CA LEU A 437 -3.17 51.95 27.18
C LEU A 437 -1.86 52.72 27.01
N PHE A 438 -1.54 53.04 25.77
CA PHE A 438 -0.63 54.11 25.40
C PHE A 438 -1.45 55.34 24.99
N ASN A 439 -1.12 56.51 25.55
CA ASN A 439 -1.82 57.76 25.26
C ASN A 439 -0.85 58.94 25.23
N GLY A 440 -0.88 59.69 24.13
CA GLY A 440 -0.07 60.87 23.84
C GLY A 440 -0.95 62.06 23.48
N THR A 441 -0.45 63.26 23.75
CA THR A 441 -1.18 64.52 23.56
C THR A 441 -0.85 65.15 22.21
N THR A 442 -1.88 65.60 21.48
CA THR A 442 -1.73 66.50 20.33
C THR A 442 -2.18 67.91 20.73
N SER A 443 -1.36 68.93 20.49
CA SER A 443 -1.66 70.33 20.78
C SER A 443 -1.47 71.22 19.54
N PRO A 444 -2.49 71.99 19.12
CA PRO A 444 -3.85 71.94 19.64
C PRO A 444 -4.46 70.55 19.40
N ALA A 445 -5.53 70.20 20.12
CA ALA A 445 -6.18 68.90 19.95
C ALA A 445 -6.64 68.62 18.51
N ASN A 446 -6.78 69.64 17.66
CA ASN A 446 -7.12 69.52 16.24
C ASN A 446 -5.90 69.71 15.31
N GLY A 447 -4.67 69.68 15.84
CA GLY A 447 -3.44 69.99 15.12
C GLY A 447 -3.00 68.93 14.09
N GLY A 448 -3.63 67.76 14.08
CA GLY A 448 -3.38 66.69 13.12
C GLY A 448 -4.66 66.12 12.53
N CYS A 449 -4.55 65.44 11.40
CA CYS A 449 -5.61 64.56 10.91
C CYS A 449 -5.43 63.18 11.53
N ARG A 450 -6.54 62.55 11.90
CA ARG A 450 -6.55 61.28 12.61
C ARG A 450 -7.12 60.20 11.73
N ASP A 451 -6.59 59.00 11.91
CA ASP A 451 -7.15 57.77 11.38
C ASP A 451 -7.32 56.78 12.52
N LEU A 452 -8.46 56.09 12.56
CA LEU A 452 -8.81 55.17 13.64
C LEU A 452 -8.72 53.75 13.10
N TYR A 453 -8.01 52.90 13.83
CA TYR A 453 -7.83 51.50 13.49
C TYR A 453 -8.38 50.64 14.61
N ASP A 454 -9.20 49.65 14.26
CA ASP A 454 -9.54 48.53 15.12
C ASP A 454 -9.06 47.24 14.45
N THR A 455 -8.26 46.46 15.16
CA THR A 455 -7.77 45.19 14.64
C THR A 455 -8.89 44.21 14.30
N ASN A 456 -10.08 44.37 14.88
CA ASN A 456 -11.27 43.58 14.53
C ASN A 456 -11.81 43.83 13.11
N ASP A 457 -11.36 44.88 12.43
CA ASP A 457 -11.74 45.14 11.03
C ASP A 457 -10.97 44.22 10.07
N GLU A 458 -9.77 43.79 10.46
CA GLU A 458 -8.89 42.92 9.66
C GLU A 458 -8.79 41.49 10.21
N LEU A 459 -8.95 41.34 11.53
CA LEU A 459 -8.97 40.06 12.26
C LEU A 459 -10.25 39.98 13.10
N PRO A 460 -11.42 39.87 12.47
CA PRO A 460 -12.68 39.83 13.19
C PRO A 460 -12.79 38.59 14.09
N PRO A 461 -13.52 38.68 15.21
CA PRO A 461 -13.76 37.55 16.09
C PRO A 461 -14.61 36.49 15.37
N ASP A 462 -14.53 35.25 15.86
CA ASP A 462 -15.37 34.14 15.42
C ASP A 462 -16.86 34.51 15.56
N GLU A 463 -17.64 34.42 14.49
CA GLU A 463 -19.06 34.81 14.46
C GLU A 463 -19.91 34.04 15.45
N SER A 464 -19.58 32.76 15.62
CA SER A 464 -20.40 31.82 16.37
C SER A 464 -20.19 31.90 17.88
N THR A 465 -19.01 32.34 18.32
CA THR A 465 -18.63 32.41 19.74
C THR A 465 -18.34 33.82 20.23
N GLY A 466 -18.18 34.80 19.33
CA GLY A 466 -17.70 36.15 19.64
C GLY A 466 -16.24 36.18 20.11
N SER A 467 -15.53 35.06 20.08
CA SER A 467 -14.17 34.95 20.60
C SER A 467 -13.14 35.36 19.54
N SER A 468 -12.13 36.11 19.96
CA SER A 468 -11.01 36.43 19.07
C SER A 468 -10.25 35.16 18.67
N THR A 469 -9.97 35.05 17.38
CA THR A 469 -9.26 33.92 16.76
C THR A 469 -7.74 34.04 16.90
N HIS A 470 -7.24 35.25 17.13
CA HIS A 470 -5.82 35.58 17.18
C HIS A 470 -5.44 36.31 18.48
N ARG A 471 -4.15 36.26 18.79
CA ARG A 471 -3.51 37.04 19.85
C ARG A 471 -2.25 37.73 19.34
N LEU A 472 -1.90 38.85 19.96
CA LEU A 472 -0.68 39.58 19.69
C LEU A 472 0.53 38.72 20.05
N SER A 473 1.44 38.59 19.10
CA SER A 473 2.69 37.82 19.21
C SER A 473 3.92 38.71 19.17
N HIS A 474 3.88 39.82 18.43
CA HIS A 474 4.98 40.77 18.32
C HIS A 474 4.48 42.14 17.83
N VAL A 475 5.34 43.16 17.88
CA VAL A 475 5.12 44.47 17.24
C VAL A 475 6.41 44.83 16.50
N THR A 476 6.33 45.00 15.18
CA THR A 476 7.45 45.52 14.38
C THR A 476 7.32 47.03 14.23
N PHE A 477 8.36 47.69 13.70
CA PHE A 477 8.41 49.16 13.69
C PHE A 477 9.23 49.68 12.54
N PHE A 478 8.71 50.71 11.86
CA PHE A 478 9.45 51.46 10.86
C PHE A 478 9.60 52.92 11.30
N SER A 479 10.86 53.35 11.42
CA SER A 479 11.24 54.74 11.66
C SER A 479 11.93 55.29 10.43
N PHE A 480 11.49 56.43 9.94
CA PHE A 480 12.04 57.05 8.74
C PHE A 480 12.08 58.56 8.87
N GLN A 481 13.09 59.16 8.23
CA GLN A 481 13.20 60.60 8.05
C GLN A 481 13.89 60.86 6.72
N THR A 482 13.22 61.59 5.85
CA THR A 482 13.74 62.02 4.56
C THR A 482 13.87 63.53 4.56
N ASN A 483 15.05 64.04 4.17
CA ASN A 483 15.30 65.46 4.06
C ASN A 483 15.31 65.88 2.58
N GLN A 484 14.72 67.04 2.27
CA GLN A 484 14.84 67.71 0.98
C GLN A 484 15.37 69.13 1.17
N ALA A 485 16.38 69.51 0.38
CA ALA A 485 17.01 70.83 0.46
C ALA A 485 17.40 71.24 1.90
N GLY A 486 17.84 70.27 2.71
CA GLY A 486 18.24 70.48 4.11
C GLY A 486 17.10 70.56 5.14
N SER A 487 15.83 70.50 4.72
CA SER A 487 14.66 70.47 5.60
C SER A 487 14.03 69.08 5.63
N ILE A 488 13.40 68.69 6.74
CA ILE A 488 12.61 67.46 6.80
C ILE A 488 11.47 67.56 5.79
N ALA A 489 11.39 66.63 4.86
CA ALA A 489 10.29 66.49 3.91
C ALA A 489 9.27 65.45 4.38
N ASN A 490 9.76 64.42 5.08
CA ASN A 490 8.93 63.36 5.60
C ASN A 490 9.59 62.75 6.84
N ALA A 491 8.83 62.49 7.90
CA ALA A 491 9.26 61.70 9.04
C ALA A 491 8.10 60.86 9.59
N GLY A 492 8.41 59.67 10.11
CA GLY A 492 7.38 58.83 10.71
C GLY A 492 7.88 57.79 11.67
N SER A 493 6.98 57.36 12.55
CA SER A 493 7.16 56.27 13.50
C SER A 493 5.93 55.38 13.47
N VAL A 494 6.07 54.22 12.82
CA VAL A 494 4.96 53.40 12.36
C VAL A 494 5.10 51.99 12.94
N PRO A 495 4.31 51.62 13.96
CA PRO A 495 4.23 50.25 14.45
C PRO A 495 3.33 49.38 13.58
N THR A 496 3.61 48.09 13.53
CA THR A 496 2.78 47.06 12.88
C THR A 496 2.56 45.91 13.85
N TYR A 497 1.32 45.47 14.01
CA TYR A 497 0.99 44.39 14.94
C TYR A 497 1.10 43.03 14.26
N VAL A 498 1.73 42.09 14.97
CA VAL A 498 1.98 40.72 14.49
C VAL A 498 1.18 39.76 15.34
N TRP A 499 0.42 38.90 14.71
CA TRP A 499 -0.59 38.05 15.31
C TRP A 499 -0.29 36.58 15.05
N THR A 500 -0.62 35.76 16.03
CA THR A 500 -0.66 34.30 15.86
C THR A 500 -2.02 33.80 16.33
N ARG A 501 -2.43 32.62 15.88
CA ARG A 501 -3.71 32.06 16.34
C ARG A 501 -3.70 31.80 17.84
N ARG A 502 -4.85 32.03 18.46
CA ARG A 502 -5.04 31.86 19.90
C ARG A 502 -5.04 30.38 20.32
N ASP A 503 -5.46 29.49 19.42
CA ASP A 503 -5.55 28.04 19.63
C ASP A 503 -4.21 27.29 19.50
N VAL A 504 -3.12 27.99 19.18
CA VAL A 504 -1.76 27.41 19.29
C VAL A 504 -1.44 27.14 20.76
N ASP A 505 -1.25 25.86 21.06
CA ASP A 505 -0.93 25.36 22.39
C ASP A 505 0.50 25.77 22.80
N LEU A 506 0.60 26.72 23.72
CA LEU A 506 1.87 27.25 24.20
C LEU A 506 2.67 26.25 25.04
N ASN A 507 2.03 25.22 25.58
CA ASN A 507 2.65 24.26 26.49
C ASN A 507 3.02 22.94 25.82
N ASN A 508 2.69 22.77 24.53
CA ASN A 508 2.85 21.51 23.80
C ASN A 508 2.27 20.33 24.59
N THR A 509 0.99 20.41 24.89
CA THR A 509 0.28 19.50 25.77
C THR A 509 0.04 18.16 25.07
N ILE A 510 0.63 17.09 25.61
CA ILE A 510 0.38 15.72 25.15
C ILE A 510 -0.87 15.19 25.83
N THR A 511 -1.82 14.69 25.03
CA THR A 511 -3.09 14.13 25.53
C THR A 511 -3.18 12.62 25.28
N PRO A 512 -3.95 11.85 26.08
CA PRO A 512 -4.05 10.40 25.94
C PRO A 512 -5.05 9.94 24.87
N ASN A 513 -5.89 10.83 24.34
CA ASN A 513 -7.08 10.46 23.56
C ASN A 513 -7.10 10.98 22.11
N ARG A 514 -6.07 11.71 21.68
CA ARG A 514 -5.94 12.24 20.31
C ARG A 514 -4.47 12.41 19.94
N ILE A 515 -4.19 12.41 18.64
CA ILE A 515 -2.84 12.58 18.11
C ILE A 515 -2.38 14.02 18.37
N THR A 516 -1.24 14.16 19.06
CA THR A 516 -0.67 15.47 19.38
C THR A 516 0.29 15.91 18.28
N GLN A 517 -0.03 17.03 17.64
CA GLN A 517 0.77 17.62 16.56
C GLN A 517 1.77 18.64 17.10
N LEU A 518 3.07 18.41 16.88
CA LEU A 518 4.14 19.28 17.36
C LEU A 518 4.96 19.83 16.19
N PRO A 519 4.58 20.98 15.60
CA PRO A 519 5.42 21.71 14.66
C PRO A 519 6.80 21.98 15.25
N LEU A 520 7.86 21.62 14.53
CA LEU A 520 9.21 21.68 15.08
C LEU A 520 9.72 23.11 15.24
N VAL A 521 9.10 24.08 14.54
CA VAL A 521 9.31 25.52 14.79
C VAL A 521 8.90 25.97 16.18
N LYS A 522 8.15 25.16 16.94
CA LYS A 522 7.86 25.38 18.36
C LYS A 522 9.01 24.96 19.30
N ALA A 523 10.20 24.70 18.77
CA ALA A 523 11.39 24.39 19.55
C ALA A 523 11.72 25.48 20.57
N SER A 524 12.23 25.09 21.74
CA SER A 524 12.47 25.97 22.87
C SER A 524 13.72 26.86 22.73
N ALA A 525 14.56 26.63 21.72
CA ALA A 525 15.71 27.47 21.42
C ALA A 525 16.26 27.20 20.01
N PRO A 526 16.89 28.20 19.34
CA PRO A 526 17.63 27.98 18.11
C PRO A 526 18.82 27.04 18.33
N VAL A 527 19.10 26.20 17.32
CA VAL A 527 20.20 25.23 17.36
C VAL A 527 21.17 25.47 16.21
N SER A 528 22.46 25.42 16.51
CA SER A 528 23.51 25.61 15.50
C SER A 528 23.39 24.60 14.34
N GLY A 529 23.51 25.10 13.11
CA GLY A 529 23.36 24.32 11.88
C GLY A 529 21.91 24.03 11.47
N THR A 530 20.91 24.43 12.24
CA THR A 530 19.50 24.39 11.84
C THR A 530 19.03 25.77 11.43
N THR A 531 18.39 25.86 10.25
CA THR A 531 17.81 27.10 9.74
C THR A 531 16.29 26.99 9.76
N VAL A 532 15.62 28.03 10.25
CA VAL A 532 14.16 28.17 10.10
C VAL A 532 13.86 28.73 8.72
N LEU A 533 12.93 28.12 8.01
CA LEU A 533 12.45 28.58 6.71
C LEU A 533 10.97 28.93 6.80
N LYS A 534 10.55 29.86 5.94
CA LYS A 534 9.13 29.99 5.61
C LYS A 534 8.70 28.66 4.98
N GLY A 535 7.75 27.96 5.61
CA GLY A 535 7.20 26.73 5.05
C GLY A 535 6.29 27.03 3.86
N PRO A 536 6.06 26.02 3.00
CA PRO A 536 4.97 26.04 2.02
C PRO A 536 3.63 26.37 2.69
N GLY A 537 2.72 26.98 1.94
CA GLY A 537 1.45 27.50 2.46
C GLY A 537 0.62 26.46 3.23
N PHE A 538 0.71 25.18 2.84
CA PHE A 538 -0.02 24.07 3.46
C PHE A 538 0.60 23.50 4.74
N THR A 539 1.80 23.94 5.14
CA THR A 539 2.43 23.44 6.38
C THR A 539 1.85 24.08 7.64
N GLY A 540 1.21 25.24 7.50
CA GLY A 540 0.63 25.98 8.62
C GLY A 540 1.62 26.92 9.33
N GLY A 541 2.88 26.98 8.92
CA GLY A 541 3.93 27.68 9.65
C GLY A 541 5.30 27.60 9.00
N GLY A 542 6.33 27.93 9.78
CA GLY A 542 7.72 27.68 9.36
C GLY A 542 8.08 26.20 9.45
N ILE A 543 9.17 25.82 8.80
CA ILE A 543 9.77 24.48 8.87
C ILE A 543 11.26 24.59 9.21
N LEU A 544 11.86 23.52 9.72
CA LEU A 544 13.30 23.49 10.01
C LEU A 544 14.07 22.76 8.92
N ARG A 545 15.21 23.31 8.52
CA ARG A 545 16.14 22.73 7.54
C ARG A 545 17.50 22.46 8.16
N ARG A 546 18.11 21.32 7.81
CA ARG A 546 19.53 21.02 8.01
C ARG A 546 20.19 20.52 6.72
N THR A 547 21.51 20.66 6.67
CA THR A 547 22.39 20.14 5.60
C THR A 547 23.55 19.31 6.16
N THR A 548 23.59 19.14 7.49
CA THR A 548 24.62 18.39 8.22
C THR A 548 23.98 17.66 9.41
N ASN A 549 24.63 16.59 9.89
CA ASN A 549 24.21 15.86 11.09
C ASN A 549 24.05 16.78 12.30
N GLY A 550 23.17 16.42 13.23
CA GLY A 550 22.96 17.12 14.49
C GLY A 550 21.48 17.37 14.80
N THR A 551 21.22 18.18 15.82
CA THR A 551 19.87 18.42 16.33
C THR A 551 19.09 19.40 15.45
N PHE A 552 17.91 19.00 14.98
CA PHE A 552 16.95 19.94 14.37
C PHE A 552 16.39 20.89 15.42
N GLY A 553 15.80 20.37 16.49
CA GLY A 553 15.18 21.18 17.53
C GLY A 553 14.93 20.39 18.80
N THR A 554 14.71 21.12 19.88
CA THR A 554 14.30 20.57 21.17
C THR A 554 12.95 21.14 21.55
N LEU A 555 11.97 20.28 21.81
CA LEU A 555 10.62 20.63 22.24
C LEU A 555 10.48 20.36 23.74
N ARG A 556 9.87 21.29 24.46
CA ARG A 556 9.46 21.10 25.86
C ARG A 556 7.95 20.88 25.89
N VAL A 557 7.52 19.77 26.45
CA VAL A 557 6.14 19.28 26.38
C VAL A 557 5.55 19.09 27.77
N THR A 558 4.25 19.37 27.90
CA THR A 558 3.46 19.10 29.11
C THR A 558 2.65 17.83 28.90
N VAL A 559 2.91 16.79 29.69
CA VAL A 559 2.20 15.51 29.59
C VAL A 559 0.95 15.57 30.46
N ASN A 560 -0.23 15.62 29.84
CA ASN A 560 -1.53 15.63 30.50
C ASN A 560 -2.20 14.25 30.39
N SER A 561 -1.47 13.22 30.82
CA SER A 561 -1.90 11.82 30.81
C SER A 561 -1.19 11.04 31.92
N PRO A 562 -1.71 9.86 32.32
CA PRO A 562 -0.98 8.95 33.19
C PRO A 562 0.37 8.61 32.57
N LEU A 563 1.44 8.58 33.36
CA LEU A 563 2.80 8.22 32.87
C LEU A 563 2.91 6.76 32.41
N THR A 564 1.88 5.93 32.67
CA THR A 564 1.73 4.59 32.11
C THR A 564 1.18 4.58 30.69
N GLN A 565 0.63 5.71 30.21
CA GLN A 565 0.10 5.84 28.86
C GLN A 565 1.22 5.67 27.84
N GLN A 566 1.00 4.76 26.90
CA GLN A 566 1.92 4.46 25.81
C GLN A 566 1.61 5.29 24.57
N TYR A 567 2.66 5.55 23.78
CA TYR A 567 2.62 6.38 22.60
C TYR A 567 3.53 5.82 21.50
N ARG A 568 3.17 6.10 20.24
CA ARG A 568 4.04 5.94 19.07
C ARG A 568 4.43 7.32 18.51
N LEU A 569 5.49 7.34 17.71
CA LEU A 569 6.00 8.57 17.07
C LEU A 569 5.78 8.52 15.57
N ARG A 570 5.46 9.68 14.99
CA ARG A 570 5.54 9.93 13.54
C ARG A 570 6.31 11.20 13.26
N VAL A 571 6.90 11.29 12.07
CA VAL A 571 7.58 12.50 11.59
C VAL A 571 7.07 12.86 10.20
N ARG A 572 6.75 14.15 9.99
CA ARG A 572 6.42 14.71 8.69
C ARG A 572 7.62 15.49 8.14
N PHE A 573 8.20 15.01 7.04
CA PHE A 573 9.49 15.47 6.53
C PHE A 573 9.53 15.56 5.01
N ALA A 574 10.47 16.35 4.50
CA ALA A 574 10.87 16.34 3.09
C ALA A 574 12.41 16.23 3.01
N SER A 575 12.95 15.52 2.03
CA SER A 575 14.41 15.39 1.90
C SER A 575 14.89 15.10 0.48
N THR A 576 16.06 15.64 0.14
CA THR A 576 16.72 15.39 -1.15
C THR A 576 17.66 14.17 -1.14
N GLY A 577 17.72 13.44 -0.04
CA GLY A 577 18.63 12.33 0.17
C GLY A 577 18.18 11.49 1.36
N ASN A 578 18.70 10.27 1.46
CA ASN A 578 18.40 9.38 2.58
C ASN A 578 19.11 9.88 3.85
N PHE A 579 18.47 9.70 5.01
CA PHE A 579 19.02 10.03 6.33
C PHE A 579 18.26 9.28 7.42
N SER A 580 18.66 9.43 8.68
CA SER A 580 17.95 8.87 9.83
C SER A 580 17.54 9.99 10.78
N ILE A 581 16.36 9.86 11.37
CA ILE A 581 15.90 10.73 12.45
C ILE A 581 15.89 9.93 13.75
N ARG A 582 16.53 10.48 14.77
CA ARG A 582 16.46 9.97 16.15
C ARG A 582 15.74 10.96 17.06
N VAL A 583 14.76 10.49 17.82
CA VAL A 583 14.03 11.27 18.83
C VAL A 583 14.44 10.80 20.22
N LEU A 584 14.91 11.74 21.04
CA LEU A 584 15.33 11.50 22.42
C LEU A 584 14.31 12.09 23.40
N ARG A 585 13.89 11.31 24.40
CA ARG A 585 13.14 11.74 25.58
C ARG A 585 14.08 11.87 26.77
N GLY A 586 14.33 13.08 27.24
CA GLY A 586 15.25 13.31 28.36
C GLY A 586 16.66 12.75 28.13
N GLY A 587 17.10 12.68 26.86
CA GLY A 587 18.38 12.10 26.44
C GLY A 587 18.36 10.60 26.12
N VAL A 588 17.25 9.90 26.36
CA VAL A 588 17.07 8.47 26.03
C VAL A 588 16.39 8.33 24.67
N SER A 589 16.92 7.49 23.77
CA SER A 589 16.28 7.22 22.48
C SER A 589 14.92 6.54 22.66
N ILE A 590 13.89 7.11 22.04
CA ILE A 590 12.51 6.56 21.99
C ILE A 590 12.01 6.42 20.55
N GLY A 591 12.88 6.67 19.58
CA GLY A 591 12.56 6.77 18.17
C GLY A 591 13.82 6.79 17.33
N ASP A 592 14.02 5.78 16.48
CA ASP A 592 15.02 5.82 15.40
C ASP A 592 14.38 5.28 14.11
N VAL A 593 14.43 6.08 13.04
CA VAL A 593 13.86 5.71 11.75
C VAL A 593 14.74 6.16 10.60
N ARG A 594 15.01 5.25 9.67
CA ARG A 594 15.67 5.56 8.40
C ARG A 594 14.63 6.08 7.41
N LEU A 595 14.87 7.27 6.87
CA LEU A 595 14.00 7.96 5.94
C LEU A 595 14.62 8.01 4.55
N GLY A 596 13.83 7.67 3.54
CA GLY A 596 14.21 7.79 2.13
C GLY A 596 14.04 9.21 1.61
N SER A 597 14.76 9.57 0.54
CA SER A 597 14.55 10.81 -0.20
C SER A 597 13.13 10.89 -0.74
N THR A 598 12.52 12.08 -0.68
CA THR A 598 11.15 12.33 -1.12
C THR A 598 11.06 13.30 -2.31
N MET A 599 12.15 14.00 -2.62
CA MET A 599 12.21 14.97 -3.70
C MET A 599 13.63 15.06 -4.27
N ASN A 600 13.77 15.62 -5.47
CA ASN A 600 15.05 15.93 -6.06
C ASN A 600 15.56 17.31 -5.62
N ARG A 601 16.89 17.47 -5.61
CA ARG A 601 17.52 18.75 -5.32
C ARG A 601 17.08 19.83 -6.33
N GLY A 602 16.72 21.00 -5.83
CA GLY A 602 16.27 22.14 -6.64
C GLY A 602 14.80 22.10 -7.05
N GLN A 603 14.06 21.04 -6.69
CA GLN A 603 12.59 21.04 -6.81
C GLN A 603 11.96 21.96 -5.76
N GLU A 604 10.80 22.52 -6.10
CA GLU A 604 9.97 23.26 -5.15
C GLU A 604 9.36 22.31 -4.13
N LEU A 605 9.14 22.80 -2.90
CA LEU A 605 8.49 22.05 -1.84
C LEU A 605 6.98 21.99 -2.08
N THR A 606 6.52 20.94 -2.78
CA THR A 606 5.09 20.67 -3.02
C THR A 606 4.50 19.76 -1.94
N TYR A 607 3.19 19.51 -1.97
CA TYR A 607 2.53 18.58 -1.05
C TYR A 607 3.21 17.20 -1.03
N GLU A 608 3.49 16.65 -2.22
CA GLU A 608 4.10 15.33 -2.42
C GLU A 608 5.56 15.29 -1.95
N SER A 609 6.21 16.43 -1.78
CA SER A 609 7.56 16.46 -1.21
C SER A 609 7.57 16.02 0.27
N PHE A 610 6.43 16.13 0.97
CA PHE A 610 6.33 15.83 2.40
C PHE A 610 5.70 14.46 2.66
N PHE A 611 6.46 13.55 3.24
CA PHE A 611 5.98 12.24 3.67
C PHE A 611 5.80 12.21 5.20
N THR A 612 4.78 11.50 5.67
CA THR A 612 4.62 11.14 7.07
C THR A 612 5.11 9.70 7.27
N ARG A 613 6.04 9.48 8.19
CA ARG A 613 6.55 8.14 8.52
C ARG A 613 6.44 7.86 10.00
N GLU A 614 5.88 6.71 10.33
CA GLU A 614 5.87 6.16 11.68
C GLU A 614 7.22 5.51 11.99
N PHE A 615 7.63 5.60 13.25
CA PHE A 615 8.87 5.00 13.73
C PHE A 615 8.61 3.52 14.03
N THR A 616 8.67 2.66 13.00
CA THR A 616 8.28 1.24 13.07
C THR A 616 9.44 0.25 12.89
N THR A 617 10.71 0.68 12.96
CA THR A 617 11.83 -0.13 12.48
C THR A 617 11.95 -1.53 13.13
N THR A 618 12.24 -2.48 12.25
CA THR A 618 12.43 -3.92 12.41
C THR A 618 13.57 -4.26 13.38
N GLY A 619 13.22 -4.54 14.63
CA GLY A 619 14.13 -4.99 15.68
C GLY A 619 13.56 -4.70 17.07
N PRO A 620 14.14 -5.23 18.15
CA PRO A 620 13.63 -5.06 19.53
C PRO A 620 13.69 -3.60 20.07
N PHE A 621 13.87 -2.58 19.22
CA PHE A 621 14.22 -1.22 19.61
C PHE A 621 13.31 -0.10 19.11
N ASN A 622 12.01 -0.33 18.83
CA ASN A 622 11.04 0.76 19.06
C ASN A 622 9.56 0.34 19.31
N PRO A 623 9.27 -0.35 20.43
CA PRO A 623 7.90 -0.48 20.92
C PRO A 623 7.30 0.88 21.32
N PRO A 624 5.99 0.95 21.58
CA PRO A 624 5.38 2.11 22.21
C PRO A 624 6.19 2.61 23.42
N PHE A 625 6.37 3.92 23.53
CA PHE A 625 7.10 4.55 24.62
C PHE A 625 6.14 5.22 25.60
N THR A 626 6.56 5.39 26.85
CA THR A 626 5.83 6.17 27.85
C THR A 626 6.53 7.50 28.13
N PHE A 627 5.87 8.45 28.77
CA PHE A 627 6.57 9.61 29.35
C PHE A 627 6.98 9.30 30.79
N THR A 628 8.09 9.89 31.26
CA THR A 628 8.61 9.62 32.61
C THR A 628 8.28 10.70 33.62
N GLN A 629 7.85 11.87 33.15
CA GLN A 629 7.50 13.02 33.97
C GLN A 629 6.45 13.89 33.27
N ALA A 630 5.74 14.71 34.06
CA ALA A 630 4.71 15.61 33.55
C ALA A 630 5.26 16.76 32.69
N GLN A 631 6.54 17.10 32.84
CA GLN A 631 7.25 18.09 32.03
C GLN A 631 8.44 17.40 31.40
N GLU A 632 8.42 17.18 30.09
CA GLU A 632 9.43 16.37 29.40
C GLU A 632 10.11 17.16 28.27
N ILE A 633 11.29 16.69 27.88
CA ILE A 633 12.07 17.23 26.78
C ILE A 633 12.16 16.19 25.66
N LEU A 634 11.79 16.60 24.45
CA LEU A 634 11.95 15.83 23.22
C LEU A 634 12.98 16.50 22.32
N THR A 635 14.06 15.80 21.98
CA THR A 635 15.11 16.30 21.07
C THR A 635 15.10 15.51 19.77
N VAL A 636 14.98 16.20 18.64
CA VAL A 636 14.94 15.58 17.30
C VAL A 636 16.30 15.77 16.62
N ASN A 637 16.97 14.66 16.31
CA ASN A 637 18.30 14.62 15.72
C ASN A 637 18.28 14.02 14.31
N ALA A 638 19.18 14.52 13.45
CA ALA A 638 19.46 14.01 12.12
C ALA A 638 20.82 13.33 12.08
N GLU A 639 20.86 12.12 11.52
CA GLU A 639 22.06 11.31 11.34
C GLU A 639 22.12 10.77 9.90
N GLY A 640 23.31 10.40 9.42
CA GLY A 640 23.48 9.87 8.06
C GLY A 640 23.18 10.88 6.95
N VAL A 641 23.22 12.18 7.24
CA VAL A 641 23.04 13.26 6.26
C VAL A 641 24.20 13.26 5.27
N SER A 642 23.89 13.23 3.97
CA SER A 642 24.88 13.27 2.89
C SER A 642 25.28 14.70 2.52
N THR A 643 26.52 14.86 2.05
CA THR A 643 27.05 16.16 1.63
C THR A 643 26.23 16.73 0.47
N GLY A 644 25.73 17.95 0.64
CA GLY A 644 24.91 18.65 -0.37
C GLY A 644 23.42 18.29 -0.35
N GLY A 645 23.00 17.38 0.53
CA GLY A 645 21.59 17.09 0.77
C GLY A 645 20.90 18.17 1.62
N GLU A 646 19.59 18.29 1.44
CA GLU A 646 18.73 19.18 2.21
C GLU A 646 17.62 18.38 2.89
N TYR A 647 17.43 18.61 4.17
CA TYR A 647 16.58 17.82 5.04
C TYR A 647 15.67 18.74 5.81
N TYR A 648 14.36 18.56 5.64
CA TYR A 648 13.31 19.43 6.14
C TYR A 648 12.42 18.66 7.09
N ILE A 649 12.14 19.23 8.27
CA ILE A 649 11.15 18.72 9.21
C ILE A 649 10.08 19.79 9.45
N ASP A 650 8.83 19.40 9.21
CA ASP A 650 7.65 20.19 9.54
C ASP A 650 7.27 19.97 11.00
N ARG A 651 6.98 18.71 11.35
CA ARG A 651 6.43 18.33 12.66
C ARG A 651 6.77 16.90 13.05
N ILE A 652 6.69 16.64 14.36
CA ILE A 652 6.56 15.29 14.92
C ILE A 652 5.14 15.12 15.45
N GLU A 653 4.64 13.88 15.43
CA GLU A 653 3.33 13.52 15.94
C GLU A 653 3.47 12.48 17.04
N ILE A 654 2.76 12.71 18.16
CA ILE A 654 2.67 11.78 19.27
C ILE A 654 1.32 11.08 19.19
N VAL A 655 1.33 9.79 18.85
CA VAL A 655 0.13 8.98 18.60
C VAL A 655 -0.18 8.17 19.86
N PRO A 656 -1.31 8.39 20.55
CA PRO A 656 -1.66 7.59 21.71
C PRO A 656 -1.96 6.14 21.33
N VAL A 657 -1.35 5.19 22.02
CA VAL A 657 -1.70 3.77 21.93
C VAL A 657 -2.95 3.54 22.78
N ASN A 658 -3.99 2.98 22.18
CA ASN A 658 -5.21 2.60 22.89
C ASN A 658 -5.40 1.10 22.76
N PRO A 659 -4.91 0.29 23.71
CA PRO A 659 -4.95 -1.16 23.62
C PRO A 659 -6.38 -1.71 23.47
N ALA A 660 -7.37 -1.07 24.10
CA ALA A 660 -8.76 -1.50 23.98
C ALA A 660 -9.29 -1.32 22.55
N ARG A 661 -8.92 -0.22 21.90
CA ARG A 661 -9.28 0.08 20.51
C ARG A 661 -8.50 -0.80 19.53
N GLU A 662 -7.18 -0.93 19.71
CA GLU A 662 -6.34 -1.80 18.87
C GLU A 662 -6.87 -3.24 18.94
N ALA A 663 -7.22 -3.73 20.14
CA ALA A 663 -7.81 -5.06 20.30
C ALA A 663 -9.22 -5.19 19.66
N GLU A 664 -10.02 -4.11 19.65
CA GLU A 664 -11.30 -4.06 18.94
C GLU A 664 -11.10 -4.06 17.41
N GLU A 665 -10.11 -3.32 16.91
CA GLU A 665 -9.71 -3.31 15.50
C GLU A 665 -9.19 -4.68 15.06
N ASP A 666 -8.37 -5.35 15.88
CA ASP A 666 -7.90 -6.72 15.65
C ASP A 666 -9.08 -7.71 15.60
N LEU A 667 -10.05 -7.56 16.51
CA LEU A 667 -11.26 -8.38 16.52
C LEU A 667 -12.07 -8.19 15.24
N GLU A 668 -12.29 -6.95 14.81
CA GLU A 668 -13.05 -6.66 13.59
C GLU A 668 -12.29 -7.11 12.34
N ALA A 669 -10.97 -6.94 12.28
CA ALA A 669 -10.13 -7.48 11.22
C ALA A 669 -10.23 -9.02 11.14
N ALA A 670 -10.16 -9.70 12.29
CA ALA A 670 -10.32 -11.15 12.37
C ALA A 670 -11.74 -11.59 11.95
N LYS A 671 -12.80 -10.93 12.43
CA LYS A 671 -14.19 -11.22 12.00
C LYS A 671 -14.36 -11.05 10.51
N LYS A 672 -13.81 -9.97 9.93
CA LYS A 672 -13.87 -9.66 8.50
C LYS A 672 -13.11 -10.70 7.67
N ALA A 673 -11.89 -11.05 8.08
CA ALA A 673 -11.08 -12.08 7.42
C ALA A 673 -11.76 -13.45 7.44
N VAL A 674 -12.41 -13.82 8.55
CA VAL A 674 -13.18 -15.08 8.63
C VAL A 674 -14.46 -15.01 7.81
N ALA A 675 -15.20 -13.91 7.87
CA ALA A 675 -16.43 -13.73 7.11
C ALA A 675 -16.19 -13.77 5.59
N SER A 676 -15.07 -13.23 5.10
CA SER A 676 -14.71 -13.24 3.68
C SER A 676 -14.41 -14.63 3.12
N LEU A 677 -14.14 -15.64 3.97
CA LEU A 677 -13.91 -17.01 3.52
C LEU A 677 -15.19 -17.65 2.97
N PHE A 678 -16.35 -17.28 3.52
CA PHE A 678 -17.59 -18.00 3.31
C PHE A 678 -18.50 -17.36 2.25
N THR A 679 -19.30 -18.19 1.58
CA THR A 679 -20.49 -17.74 0.87
C THR A 679 -21.51 -17.14 1.85
N ARG A 680 -22.50 -16.41 1.33
CA ARG A 680 -23.54 -15.75 2.15
C ARG A 680 -24.28 -16.72 3.09
N THR A 681 -24.40 -17.98 2.71
CA THR A 681 -25.07 -19.06 3.46
C THR A 681 -24.18 -19.76 4.48
N ARG A 682 -22.85 -19.49 4.50
CA ARG A 682 -21.83 -20.12 5.36
C ARG A 682 -21.72 -21.65 5.25
N ASP A 683 -22.36 -22.24 4.25
CA ASP A 683 -22.33 -23.66 3.92
C ASP A 683 -21.23 -24.00 2.89
N GLY A 684 -20.59 -23.00 2.31
CA GLY A 684 -19.49 -23.16 1.36
C GLY A 684 -18.47 -22.03 1.44
N LEU A 685 -17.32 -22.24 0.80
CA LEU A 685 -16.32 -21.19 0.59
C LEU A 685 -16.65 -20.36 -0.64
N GLN A 686 -16.25 -19.08 -0.65
CA GLN A 686 -16.29 -18.31 -1.90
C GLN A 686 -15.36 -18.94 -2.94
N VAL A 687 -15.73 -18.86 -4.22
CA VAL A 687 -15.00 -19.52 -5.33
C VAL A 687 -13.56 -19.02 -5.42
N ASN A 688 -13.31 -17.75 -5.10
CA ASN A 688 -11.98 -17.15 -5.19
C ASN A 688 -11.09 -17.41 -3.98
N VAL A 689 -11.66 -17.79 -2.82
CA VAL A 689 -10.90 -18.00 -1.57
C VAL A 689 -9.87 -19.09 -1.79
N THR A 690 -8.64 -18.89 -1.30
CA THR A 690 -7.57 -19.90 -1.37
C THR A 690 -7.31 -20.57 -0.02
N ASP A 691 -6.68 -21.75 -0.02
CA ASP A 691 -6.23 -22.43 1.20
C ASP A 691 -5.25 -21.56 2.00
N TYR A 692 -4.39 -20.82 1.31
CA TYR A 692 -3.52 -19.83 1.93
C TYR A 692 -4.32 -18.76 2.69
N GLN A 693 -5.37 -18.18 2.07
CA GLN A 693 -6.23 -17.19 2.74
C GLN A 693 -6.96 -17.75 3.98
N VAL A 694 -7.29 -19.05 3.98
CA VAL A 694 -7.84 -19.71 5.18
C VAL A 694 -6.80 -19.74 6.30
N ASP A 695 -5.55 -20.06 5.99
CA ASP A 695 -4.45 -20.05 6.96
C ASP A 695 -4.14 -18.63 7.48
N GLN A 696 -4.22 -17.62 6.61
CA GLN A 696 -4.07 -16.20 6.96
C GLN A 696 -5.14 -15.74 7.94
N ALA A 697 -6.42 -16.03 7.65
CA ALA A 697 -7.51 -15.77 8.59
C ALA A 697 -7.30 -16.50 9.92
N ALA A 698 -6.77 -17.72 9.90
CA ALA A 698 -6.42 -18.45 11.10
C ALA A 698 -5.33 -17.77 11.94
N ASN A 699 -4.35 -17.14 11.29
CA ASN A 699 -3.27 -16.40 11.96
C ASN A 699 -3.82 -15.13 12.62
N LEU A 700 -4.63 -14.34 11.91
CA LEU A 700 -5.29 -13.15 12.47
C LEU A 700 -6.15 -13.48 13.69
N VAL A 701 -6.94 -14.56 13.64
CA VAL A 701 -7.74 -14.99 14.79
C VAL A 701 -6.86 -15.45 15.95
N SER A 702 -5.71 -16.07 15.67
CA SER A 702 -4.77 -16.51 16.72
C SER A 702 -4.19 -15.32 17.52
N CYS A 703 -4.16 -14.13 16.90
CA CYS A 703 -3.67 -12.89 17.50
C CYS A 703 -4.62 -12.23 18.48
N LEU A 704 -5.89 -12.64 18.50
CA LEU A 704 -6.84 -12.12 19.48
C LEU A 704 -6.42 -12.52 20.89
N SER A 705 -6.50 -11.57 21.83
CA SER A 705 -6.24 -11.80 23.24
C SER A 705 -7.24 -12.82 23.83
N ASP A 706 -6.72 -13.86 24.48
CA ASP A 706 -7.54 -14.83 25.21
C ASP A 706 -8.28 -14.18 26.39
N GLU A 707 -7.69 -13.13 26.98
CA GLU A 707 -8.21 -12.43 28.14
C GLU A 707 -9.40 -11.52 27.79
N GLN A 708 -9.33 -10.82 26.66
CA GLN A 708 -10.33 -9.82 26.26
C GLN A 708 -11.41 -10.40 25.35
N TYR A 709 -11.04 -11.31 24.43
CA TYR A 709 -11.93 -11.84 23.38
C TYR A 709 -11.87 -13.37 23.27
N GLY A 710 -11.56 -14.08 24.36
CA GLY A 710 -11.43 -15.55 24.35
C GLY A 710 -12.65 -16.31 23.82
N HIS A 711 -13.87 -15.77 24.01
CA HIS A 711 -15.09 -16.36 23.44
C HIS A 711 -15.16 -16.16 21.91
N ASP A 712 -15.00 -14.93 21.42
CA ASP A 712 -14.99 -14.61 19.99
C ASP A 712 -13.87 -15.36 19.26
N LYS A 713 -12.67 -15.38 19.82
CA LYS A 713 -11.53 -16.13 19.30
C LYS A 713 -11.87 -17.61 19.10
N LYS A 714 -12.51 -18.24 20.09
CA LYS A 714 -12.93 -19.64 19.99
C LYS A 714 -13.94 -19.84 18.86
N MET A 715 -14.96 -18.99 18.76
CA MET A 715 -15.97 -19.07 17.69
C MET A 715 -15.36 -18.86 16.31
N LEU A 716 -14.46 -17.88 16.17
CA LEU A 716 -13.76 -17.60 14.92
C LEU A 716 -12.82 -18.74 14.52
N LEU A 717 -12.09 -19.35 15.47
CA LEU A 717 -11.27 -20.55 15.18
C LEU A 717 -12.13 -21.75 14.78
N GLU A 718 -13.31 -21.93 15.36
CA GLU A 718 -14.26 -22.97 14.93
C GLU A 718 -14.74 -22.74 13.50
N ALA A 719 -15.04 -21.49 13.14
CA ALA A 719 -15.37 -21.12 11.76
C ALA A 719 -14.20 -21.36 10.80
N VAL A 720 -12.99 -20.91 11.14
CA VAL A 720 -11.79 -21.15 10.32
C VAL A 720 -11.51 -22.65 10.14
N ARG A 721 -11.70 -23.48 11.17
CA ARG A 721 -11.59 -24.94 11.04
C ARG A 721 -12.64 -25.51 10.08
N ALA A 722 -13.87 -24.99 10.09
CA ALA A 722 -14.88 -25.37 9.11
C ALA A 722 -14.48 -24.94 7.69
N ALA A 723 -13.94 -23.73 7.52
CA ALA A 723 -13.39 -23.28 6.25
C ALA A 723 -12.25 -24.18 5.74
N LYS A 724 -11.31 -24.59 6.62
CA LYS A 724 -10.22 -25.51 6.25
C LYS A 724 -10.75 -26.89 5.82
N ARG A 725 -11.82 -27.40 6.45
CA ARG A 725 -12.48 -28.64 6.02
C ARG A 725 -13.09 -28.50 4.63
N LEU A 726 -13.82 -27.41 4.38
CA LEU A 726 -14.42 -27.14 3.07
C LEU A 726 -13.36 -26.96 1.98
N SER A 727 -12.23 -26.31 2.29
CA SER A 727 -11.09 -26.18 1.37
C SER A 727 -10.52 -27.57 1.01
N ARG A 728 -10.33 -28.45 2.00
CA ARG A 728 -9.90 -29.83 1.76
C ARG A 728 -10.92 -30.65 0.97
N GLU A 729 -12.21 -30.50 1.24
CA GLU A 729 -13.28 -31.25 0.56
C GLU A 729 -13.43 -30.88 -0.92
N ARG A 730 -13.18 -29.61 -1.29
CA ARG A 730 -13.22 -29.16 -2.69
C ARG A 730 -11.89 -29.35 -3.45
N ASN A 731 -10.79 -29.60 -2.73
CA ASN A 731 -9.48 -29.77 -3.34
C ASN A 731 -9.40 -31.16 -3.98
N LEU A 732 -9.08 -31.19 -5.28
CA LEU A 732 -9.00 -32.42 -6.05
C LEU A 732 -7.64 -33.13 -5.90
N LEU A 733 -6.65 -32.46 -5.32
CA LEU A 733 -5.35 -33.04 -5.01
C LEU A 733 -5.48 -33.99 -3.82
N GLN A 734 -4.89 -35.18 -3.91
CA GLN A 734 -4.82 -36.11 -2.77
C GLN A 734 -3.65 -35.70 -1.87
N ASP A 735 -3.87 -35.74 -0.55
CA ASP A 735 -2.89 -35.32 0.46
C ASP A 735 -2.32 -33.89 0.23
N PRO A 736 -3.18 -32.86 0.15
CA PRO A 736 -2.72 -31.48 -0.07
C PRO A 736 -1.94 -30.90 1.13
N ASP A 737 -2.01 -31.54 2.29
CA ASP A 737 -1.24 -31.17 3.49
C ASP A 737 0.16 -31.82 3.53
N PHE A 738 0.57 -32.56 2.49
CA PHE A 738 1.88 -33.24 2.39
C PHE A 738 2.19 -34.11 3.61
N ASN A 739 1.27 -35.01 3.97
CA ASN A 739 1.51 -35.99 5.02
C ASN A 739 2.59 -37.01 4.61
N THR A 740 2.60 -37.36 3.33
CA THR A 740 3.53 -38.31 2.73
C THR A 740 3.98 -37.84 1.34
N ILE A 741 5.24 -38.12 1.00
CA ILE A 741 5.76 -38.04 -0.38
C ILE A 741 6.00 -39.49 -0.86
N ASN A 742 5.82 -39.74 -2.16
CA ASN A 742 5.92 -41.08 -2.77
C ASN A 742 4.86 -42.03 -2.22
N SER A 743 3.60 -41.60 -2.26
CA SER A 743 2.47 -42.44 -1.88
C SER A 743 2.43 -43.72 -2.73
N THR A 744 2.01 -44.83 -2.14
CA THR A 744 1.74 -46.08 -2.88
C THR A 744 0.42 -46.02 -3.65
N GLU A 745 -0.42 -45.04 -3.38
CA GLU A 745 -1.68 -44.82 -4.11
C GLU A 745 -1.38 -44.36 -5.54
N GLU A 746 -2.23 -44.77 -6.48
CA GLU A 746 -2.09 -44.48 -7.91
C GLU A 746 -2.06 -42.97 -8.19
N ASN A 747 -2.98 -42.23 -7.58
CA ASN A 747 -3.14 -40.78 -7.73
C ASN A 747 -2.50 -39.96 -6.60
N GLY A 748 -1.65 -40.57 -5.77
CA GLY A 748 -0.90 -39.85 -4.73
C GLY A 748 0.34 -39.13 -5.27
N TRP A 749 0.93 -38.23 -4.48
CA TRP A 749 2.15 -37.51 -4.85
C TRP A 749 3.34 -38.46 -5.14
N LYS A 750 3.97 -38.29 -6.30
CA LYS A 750 5.22 -38.95 -6.71
C LYS A 750 6.31 -37.91 -6.87
N ALA A 751 7.49 -38.14 -6.31
CA ALA A 751 8.59 -37.17 -6.31
C ALA A 751 9.94 -37.83 -6.57
N SER A 752 10.86 -37.05 -7.16
CA SER A 752 12.25 -37.44 -7.26
C SER A 752 13.02 -37.23 -5.96
N ASN A 753 14.24 -37.75 -5.93
CA ASN A 753 15.19 -37.47 -4.85
C ASN A 753 15.49 -35.96 -4.80
N GLY A 754 15.35 -35.34 -3.64
CA GLY A 754 15.60 -33.90 -3.44
C GLY A 754 14.36 -33.09 -3.05
N VAL A 755 13.18 -33.71 -3.04
CA VAL A 755 11.97 -33.13 -2.46
C VAL A 755 11.86 -33.52 -0.98
N THR A 756 11.67 -32.55 -0.10
CA THR A 756 11.49 -32.78 1.35
C THR A 756 10.27 -32.03 1.88
N ILE A 757 9.69 -32.55 2.96
CA ILE A 757 8.61 -31.89 3.69
C ILE A 757 9.24 -31.09 4.83
N SER A 758 8.90 -29.81 4.92
CA SER A 758 9.17 -28.98 6.09
C SER A 758 7.93 -28.90 6.97
N GLU A 759 8.11 -29.07 8.29
CA GLU A 759 7.11 -28.63 9.27
C GLU A 759 7.01 -27.11 9.12
N GLY A 760 5.81 -26.57 8.90
CA GLY A 760 5.60 -25.17 8.56
C GLY A 760 6.15 -24.15 9.57
N GLY A 761 5.91 -22.87 9.29
CA GLY A 761 6.48 -21.76 10.05
C GLY A 761 5.53 -20.57 10.18
N PRO A 762 6.06 -19.33 10.21
CA PRO A 762 5.28 -18.10 10.13
C PRO A 762 4.31 -18.13 8.94
N PHE A 763 4.86 -18.51 7.78
CA PHE A 763 4.23 -18.39 6.46
C PHE A 763 3.31 -19.57 6.12
N PHE A 764 3.66 -20.77 6.59
CA PHE A 764 2.86 -21.98 6.39
C PHE A 764 2.32 -22.48 7.73
N LYS A 765 1.00 -22.41 7.92
CA LYS A 765 0.36 -22.97 9.12
C LYS A 765 0.41 -24.51 9.11
N GLY A 766 0.33 -25.10 7.92
CA GLY A 766 0.56 -26.52 7.63
C GLY A 766 1.98 -26.81 7.14
N ARG A 767 2.20 -28.01 6.61
CA ARG A 767 3.48 -28.41 6.02
C ARG A 767 3.71 -27.76 4.66
N ALA A 768 4.98 -27.64 4.27
CA ALA A 768 5.38 -27.11 2.97
C ALA A 768 6.44 -28.00 2.31
N LEU A 769 6.50 -27.94 0.99
CA LEU A 769 7.48 -28.65 0.16
C LEU A 769 8.72 -27.81 -0.04
N GLN A 770 9.88 -28.46 0.03
CA GLN A 770 11.16 -27.92 -0.40
C GLN A 770 11.71 -28.75 -1.55
N LEU A 771 11.94 -28.10 -2.69
CA LEU A 771 12.57 -28.68 -3.87
C LEU A 771 14.02 -28.18 -3.93
N ALA A 772 14.97 -29.09 -3.78
CA ALA A 772 16.39 -28.81 -3.96
C ALA A 772 16.75 -28.60 -5.45
N SER A 773 17.93 -28.06 -5.70
CA SER A 773 18.47 -27.86 -7.05
C SER A 773 18.58 -29.15 -7.86
N ALA A 774 18.44 -29.02 -9.18
CA ALA A 774 18.59 -30.16 -10.08
C ALA A 774 20.03 -30.68 -10.08
N ARG A 775 20.19 -31.98 -10.35
CA ARG A 775 21.49 -32.58 -10.68
C ARG A 775 21.69 -32.52 -12.19
N GLU A 776 22.91 -32.62 -12.69
CA GLU A 776 23.18 -32.62 -14.14
C GLU A 776 22.28 -33.64 -14.86
N ASN A 777 21.41 -33.16 -15.75
CA ASN A 777 20.39 -33.92 -16.50
C ASN A 777 19.23 -34.55 -15.70
N TYR A 778 19.12 -34.33 -14.38
CA TYR A 778 18.06 -34.88 -13.54
C TYR A 778 17.33 -33.78 -12.76
N PRO A 779 16.10 -33.39 -13.17
CA PRO A 779 15.33 -32.39 -12.45
C PRO A 779 14.87 -32.88 -11.07
N THR A 780 14.75 -31.95 -10.13
CA THR A 780 14.00 -32.18 -8.88
C THR A 780 12.53 -31.92 -9.18
N TYR A 781 11.66 -32.90 -8.95
CA TYR A 781 10.24 -32.77 -9.32
C TYR A 781 9.32 -33.48 -8.33
N ILE A 782 8.08 -33.03 -8.31
CA ILE A 782 6.95 -33.69 -7.66
C ILE A 782 5.72 -33.53 -8.55
N TYR A 783 4.94 -34.59 -8.70
CA TYR A 783 3.73 -34.59 -9.51
C TYR A 783 2.61 -35.44 -8.93
N GLN A 784 1.39 -35.12 -9.34
CA GLN A 784 0.18 -35.86 -9.03
C GLN A 784 -0.79 -35.80 -10.21
N LYS A 785 -1.54 -36.88 -10.42
CA LYS A 785 -2.64 -36.93 -11.38
C LYS A 785 -3.96 -36.77 -10.64
N VAL A 786 -4.80 -35.88 -11.13
CA VAL A 786 -6.23 -35.84 -10.80
C VAL A 786 -6.97 -36.63 -11.87
N ASP A 787 -7.63 -37.70 -11.46
CA ASP A 787 -8.31 -38.65 -12.34
C ASP A 787 -9.47 -38.01 -13.11
N ALA A 788 -9.70 -38.43 -14.37
CA ALA A 788 -10.80 -37.91 -15.17
C ALA A 788 -12.20 -38.14 -14.55
N SER A 789 -12.37 -39.16 -13.70
CA SER A 789 -13.65 -39.50 -13.05
C SER A 789 -14.17 -38.45 -12.07
N VAL A 790 -13.30 -37.61 -11.50
CA VAL A 790 -13.69 -36.49 -10.62
C VAL A 790 -13.79 -35.16 -11.36
N LEU A 791 -13.46 -35.14 -12.65
CA LEU A 791 -13.54 -33.96 -13.50
C LEU A 791 -14.90 -33.89 -14.21
N LYS A 792 -15.25 -32.69 -14.68
CA LYS A 792 -16.44 -32.43 -15.51
C LYS A 792 -16.00 -31.94 -16.90
N PRO A 793 -16.74 -32.26 -17.98
CA PRO A 793 -16.41 -31.78 -19.31
C PRO A 793 -16.62 -30.28 -19.41
N TYR A 794 -15.84 -29.60 -20.26
CA TYR A 794 -15.95 -28.18 -20.53
C TYR A 794 -16.05 -27.32 -19.27
N THR A 795 -15.16 -27.59 -18.30
CA THR A 795 -15.16 -26.98 -16.97
C THR A 795 -13.80 -26.37 -16.67
N ARG A 796 -13.79 -25.20 -16.05
CA ARG A 796 -12.56 -24.52 -15.63
C ARG A 796 -12.15 -24.98 -14.25
N TYR A 797 -10.89 -25.33 -14.11
CA TYR A 797 -10.22 -25.62 -12.85
C TYR A 797 -9.13 -24.58 -12.59
N ARG A 798 -8.80 -24.39 -11.32
CA ARG A 798 -7.78 -23.43 -10.88
C ARG A 798 -6.82 -24.11 -9.91
N LEU A 799 -5.53 -24.01 -10.21
CA LEU A 799 -4.44 -24.36 -9.31
C LEU A 799 -4.00 -23.11 -8.57
N ASP A 800 -4.05 -23.14 -7.25
CA ASP A 800 -3.53 -22.07 -6.38
C ASP A 800 -2.39 -22.59 -5.51
N GLY A 801 -1.53 -21.69 -5.06
CA GLY A 801 -0.48 -22.00 -4.09
C GLY A 801 0.28 -20.77 -3.62
N PHE A 802 1.09 -20.96 -2.59
CA PHE A 802 1.94 -19.93 -2.00
C PHE A 802 3.42 -20.36 -2.04
N VAL A 803 4.28 -19.52 -2.59
CA VAL A 803 5.72 -19.72 -2.68
C VAL A 803 6.40 -18.76 -1.69
N LYS A 804 7.10 -19.32 -0.70
CA LYS A 804 7.92 -18.51 0.23
C LYS A 804 9.11 -17.91 -0.51
N SER A 805 9.83 -18.75 -1.25
CA SER A 805 10.97 -18.35 -2.06
C SER A 805 11.24 -19.39 -3.15
N SER A 806 11.72 -18.94 -4.31
CA SER A 806 12.09 -19.82 -5.40
C SER A 806 13.06 -19.20 -6.41
N GLN A 807 13.79 -20.07 -7.10
CA GLN A 807 14.58 -19.79 -8.28
C GLN A 807 14.24 -20.89 -9.30
N ASP A 808 13.78 -20.49 -10.49
CA ASP A 808 13.43 -21.38 -11.61
C ASP A 808 12.43 -22.50 -11.26
N LEU A 809 11.46 -22.20 -10.39
CA LEU A 809 10.36 -23.13 -10.13
C LEU A 809 9.41 -23.15 -11.33
N GLU A 810 9.31 -24.29 -11.98
CA GLU A 810 8.37 -24.54 -13.07
C GLU A 810 7.12 -25.26 -12.55
N ILE A 811 5.95 -24.71 -12.89
CA ILE A 811 4.63 -25.22 -12.52
C ILE A 811 3.90 -25.53 -13.81
N ASP A 812 3.63 -26.81 -14.05
CA ASP A 812 2.97 -27.34 -15.24
C ASP A 812 1.61 -27.94 -14.86
N LEU A 813 0.54 -27.48 -15.50
CA LEU A 813 -0.76 -28.15 -15.55
C LEU A 813 -0.94 -28.81 -16.91
N ILE A 814 -1.22 -30.10 -16.95
CA ILE A 814 -1.31 -30.87 -18.19
C ILE A 814 -2.63 -31.63 -18.25
N HIS A 815 -3.44 -31.32 -19.26
CA HIS A 815 -4.61 -32.09 -19.68
C HIS A 815 -4.35 -32.48 -21.15
N HIS A 816 -5.19 -32.02 -22.08
CA HIS A 816 -4.92 -32.06 -23.52
C HIS A 816 -4.01 -30.91 -23.99
N HIS A 817 -3.99 -29.81 -23.23
CA HIS A 817 -3.06 -28.69 -23.39
C HIS A 817 -2.23 -28.53 -22.14
N LYS A 818 -1.13 -27.77 -22.26
CA LYS A 818 -0.19 -27.49 -21.17
C LYS A 818 -0.25 -26.02 -20.80
N VAL A 819 -0.42 -25.74 -19.53
CA VAL A 819 -0.20 -24.41 -18.94
C VAL A 819 1.11 -24.47 -18.17
N HIS A 820 2.02 -23.54 -18.47
CA HIS A 820 3.37 -23.49 -17.92
C HIS A 820 3.62 -22.14 -17.26
N LEU A 821 4.05 -22.15 -15.99
CA LEU A 821 4.41 -20.97 -15.22
C LEU A 821 5.82 -21.14 -14.65
N VAL A 822 6.58 -20.05 -14.60
CA VAL A 822 7.89 -19.99 -13.94
C VAL A 822 7.86 -18.97 -12.81
N LYS A 823 8.31 -19.37 -11.62
CA LYS A 823 8.32 -18.54 -10.40
C LYS A 823 9.75 -18.33 -9.89
N ASN A 824 10.10 -17.06 -9.70
CA ASN A 824 11.37 -16.56 -9.19
C ASN A 824 11.11 -15.61 -8.02
N VAL A 825 10.69 -16.17 -6.89
CA VAL A 825 10.21 -15.42 -5.75
C VAL A 825 11.37 -15.11 -4.80
N PRO A 826 11.66 -13.83 -4.51
CA PRO A 826 12.77 -13.46 -3.64
C PRO A 826 12.55 -13.92 -2.20
N ASP A 827 13.62 -14.27 -1.50
CA ASP A 827 13.59 -14.57 -0.06
C ASP A 827 13.65 -13.27 0.76
N ASN A 828 12.61 -12.45 0.60
CA ASN A 828 12.48 -11.14 1.21
C ASN A 828 11.50 -11.12 2.40
N LEU A 829 10.73 -12.19 2.61
CA LEU A 829 9.88 -12.40 3.78
C LEU A 829 10.75 -12.80 4.98
N VAL A 830 11.33 -11.79 5.64
CA VAL A 830 11.97 -11.76 6.98
C VAL A 830 12.83 -12.97 7.42
N SER A 831 14.07 -12.67 7.82
CA SER A 831 15.08 -13.62 8.31
C SER A 831 14.67 -14.40 9.57
N ASP A 832 14.87 -15.72 9.58
CA ASP A 832 14.72 -16.66 10.73
C ASP A 832 15.65 -16.35 11.94
N THR A 833 16.12 -15.11 12.12
CA THR A 833 16.95 -14.70 13.27
C THR A 833 16.11 -14.52 14.53
N TYR A 834 15.86 -15.63 15.24
CA TYR A 834 15.59 -15.59 16.67
C TYR A 834 16.92 -15.36 17.42
N SER A 835 17.06 -14.20 18.04
CA SER A 835 18.05 -14.04 19.10
C SER A 835 17.48 -14.60 20.39
N ASP A 836 18.04 -15.73 20.82
CA ASP A 836 17.79 -16.46 22.05
C ASP A 836 16.91 -17.72 21.92
N GLY A 837 17.38 -18.80 22.55
CA GLY A 837 16.66 -20.07 22.65
C GLY A 837 15.55 -20.02 23.70
N SER A 838 14.77 -18.93 23.77
CA SER A 838 13.55 -18.92 24.57
C SER A 838 12.51 -19.82 23.91
N CYS A 839 11.89 -20.69 24.69
CA CYS A 839 10.75 -21.50 24.26
C CYS A 839 9.47 -20.66 24.03
N SER A 840 9.59 -19.35 23.81
CA SER A 840 8.50 -18.50 23.33
C SER A 840 8.23 -18.96 21.90
N GLY A 841 7.11 -19.64 21.66
CA GLY A 841 6.72 -20.02 20.31
C GLY A 841 6.67 -18.83 19.36
N ILE A 842 6.63 -19.13 18.07
CA ILE A 842 6.49 -18.18 16.97
C ILE A 842 5.41 -17.13 17.29
N ASN A 843 5.77 -15.84 17.36
CA ASN A 843 4.77 -14.76 17.44
C ASN A 843 4.20 -14.52 16.04
N ARG A 844 3.24 -15.37 15.66
CA ARG A 844 2.58 -15.30 14.35
C ARG A 844 1.97 -13.93 14.05
N CYS A 845 1.72 -13.09 15.06
CA CYS A 845 1.07 -11.79 14.87
C CYS A 845 2.03 -10.74 14.34
N ASP A 846 3.21 -10.63 14.95
CA ASP A 846 4.25 -9.71 14.50
C ASP A 846 4.73 -10.11 13.09
N GLU A 847 4.86 -11.41 12.83
CA GLU A 847 5.29 -11.95 11.54
C GLU A 847 4.22 -11.77 10.47
N GLN A 848 2.94 -12.07 10.77
CA GLN A 848 1.83 -11.92 9.83
C GLN A 848 1.67 -10.45 9.42
N HIS A 849 1.77 -9.51 10.35
CA HIS A 849 1.72 -8.09 10.03
C HIS A 849 2.87 -7.67 9.09
N GLN A 850 4.06 -8.29 9.18
CA GLN A 850 5.15 -8.03 8.24
C GLN A 850 4.91 -8.66 6.87
N VAL A 851 4.37 -9.87 6.83
CA VAL A 851 3.96 -10.52 5.58
C VAL A 851 2.89 -9.69 4.87
N ASP A 852 1.85 -9.25 5.58
CA ASP A 852 0.76 -8.45 5.03
C ASP A 852 1.27 -7.13 4.43
N MET A 853 2.13 -6.40 5.16
CA MET A 853 2.75 -5.17 4.64
C MET A 853 3.55 -5.39 3.36
N GLN A 854 4.17 -6.57 3.21
CA GLN A 854 5.01 -6.91 2.07
C GLN A 854 4.19 -7.38 0.88
N LEU A 855 3.15 -8.20 1.10
CA LEU A 855 2.18 -8.61 0.09
C LEU A 855 1.35 -7.43 -0.41
N ASP A 856 0.94 -6.50 0.46
CA ASP A 856 0.23 -5.27 0.07
C ASP A 856 1.08 -4.41 -0.90
N ALA A 857 2.41 -4.40 -0.72
CA ALA A 857 3.31 -3.71 -1.64
C ALA A 857 3.38 -4.37 -3.04
N GLU A 858 3.02 -5.64 -3.17
CA GLU A 858 2.99 -6.37 -4.46
C GLU A 858 1.70 -6.13 -5.26
N HIS A 859 0.63 -5.62 -4.65
CA HIS A 859 -0.69 -5.45 -5.29
C HIS A 859 -0.78 -4.28 -6.28
N HIS A 860 0.35 -3.71 -6.73
CA HIS A 860 0.37 -2.67 -7.75
C HIS A 860 0.27 -3.30 -9.16
N PRO A 861 -0.15 -2.57 -10.22
CA PRO A 861 -0.18 -3.11 -11.57
C PRO A 861 1.22 -3.52 -12.03
N MET A 862 1.52 -4.81 -11.96
CA MET A 862 2.83 -5.39 -12.21
C MET A 862 3.06 -5.63 -13.72
N ASP A 863 4.27 -5.36 -14.21
CA ASP A 863 4.70 -5.79 -15.55
C ASP A 863 4.86 -7.33 -15.59
N CYS A 864 4.93 -7.93 -16.78
CA CYS A 864 4.93 -9.39 -16.94
C CYS A 864 6.09 -10.10 -16.20
N CYS A 865 7.22 -9.40 -16.00
CA CYS A 865 8.37 -9.89 -15.24
C CYS A 865 8.13 -9.90 -13.72
N GLU A 866 7.33 -8.97 -13.21
CA GLU A 866 7.04 -8.83 -11.78
C GLU A 866 6.04 -9.90 -11.31
N ALA A 867 5.14 -10.37 -12.18
CA ALA A 867 4.24 -11.50 -11.89
C ALA A 867 4.98 -12.81 -11.54
N ALA A 868 6.20 -12.99 -12.06
CA ALA A 868 7.04 -14.14 -11.71
C ALA A 868 7.60 -14.07 -10.28
N GLN A 869 7.59 -12.89 -9.66
CA GLN A 869 8.15 -12.65 -8.33
C GLN A 869 7.10 -12.66 -7.22
N THR A 870 5.80 -12.70 -7.53
CA THR A 870 4.75 -12.69 -6.51
C THR A 870 4.72 -14.00 -5.72
N HIS A 871 4.48 -13.91 -4.41
CA HIS A 871 4.41 -15.07 -3.53
C HIS A 871 3.17 -15.95 -3.78
N GLU A 872 2.00 -15.33 -4.00
CA GLU A 872 0.78 -16.05 -4.39
C GLU A 872 0.77 -16.31 -5.90
N PHE A 873 0.23 -17.46 -6.31
CA PHE A 873 -0.04 -17.76 -7.70
C PHE A 873 -1.38 -18.47 -7.90
N SER A 874 -2.00 -18.18 -9.05
CA SER A 874 -3.18 -18.87 -9.54
C SER A 874 -3.00 -19.16 -11.03
N SER A 875 -3.30 -20.39 -11.44
CA SER A 875 -3.27 -20.81 -12.84
C SER A 875 -4.53 -21.55 -13.20
N TYR A 876 -5.08 -21.33 -14.39
CA TYR A 876 -6.33 -21.94 -14.83
C TYR A 876 -6.07 -22.96 -15.92
N ILE A 877 -6.73 -24.12 -15.81
CA ILE A 877 -6.78 -25.13 -16.87
C ILE A 877 -8.23 -25.48 -17.15
N ASN A 878 -8.56 -25.62 -18.43
CA ASN A 878 -9.88 -26.00 -18.86
C ASN A 878 -9.88 -27.47 -19.28
N THR A 879 -10.97 -28.17 -18.98
CA THR A 879 -11.22 -29.51 -19.53
C THR A 879 -11.97 -29.41 -20.86
N GLY A 880 -11.68 -30.34 -21.77
CA GLY A 880 -12.39 -30.52 -23.02
C GLY A 880 -13.54 -31.52 -22.89
N ASP A 881 -13.72 -32.38 -23.89
CA ASP A 881 -14.52 -33.58 -23.70
C ASP A 881 -13.74 -34.59 -22.84
N LEU A 882 -14.33 -35.03 -21.73
CA LEU A 882 -13.76 -36.12 -20.93
C LEU A 882 -14.00 -37.43 -21.68
N ASN A 883 -13.08 -37.77 -22.58
CA ASN A 883 -13.19 -38.95 -23.42
C ASN A 883 -12.75 -40.20 -22.67
N ALA A 884 -13.66 -41.13 -22.39
CA ALA A 884 -13.35 -42.38 -21.67
C ALA A 884 -12.30 -43.29 -22.35
N SER A 885 -11.94 -43.05 -23.62
CA SER A 885 -10.91 -43.84 -24.33
C SER A 885 -9.47 -43.37 -24.11
N VAL A 886 -9.28 -42.27 -23.37
CA VAL A 886 -7.97 -41.78 -22.90
C VAL A 886 -8.23 -41.21 -21.51
N ASP A 887 -7.65 -41.77 -20.47
CA ASP A 887 -7.71 -41.11 -19.16
C ASP A 887 -6.84 -39.85 -19.16
N GLN A 888 -7.43 -38.74 -19.62
CA GLN A 888 -6.77 -37.46 -19.80
C GLN A 888 -6.29 -36.91 -18.45
N GLY A 889 -7.14 -36.95 -17.41
CA GLY A 889 -6.89 -36.38 -16.09
C GLY A 889 -6.33 -34.95 -16.11
N ILE A 890 -5.96 -34.41 -14.96
CA ILE A 890 -5.12 -33.20 -14.88
C ILE A 890 -3.86 -33.59 -14.12
N TRP A 891 -2.71 -33.49 -14.79
CA TRP A 891 -1.42 -33.61 -14.13
C TRP A 891 -1.00 -32.25 -13.57
N VAL A 892 -0.66 -32.24 -12.29
CA VAL A 892 0.01 -31.11 -11.63
C VAL A 892 1.46 -31.51 -11.44
N VAL A 893 2.38 -30.76 -12.04
CA VAL A 893 3.82 -31.04 -11.99
C VAL A 893 4.55 -29.79 -11.53
N LEU A 894 5.34 -29.94 -10.47
CA LEU A 894 6.23 -28.90 -9.93
C LEU A 894 7.66 -29.39 -10.11
N LYS A 895 8.53 -28.59 -10.73
CA LYS A 895 9.91 -29.02 -10.98
C LYS A 895 10.92 -27.87 -11.02
N VAL A 896 12.15 -28.22 -10.71
CA VAL A 896 13.34 -27.36 -10.86
C VAL A 896 14.30 -28.09 -11.80
N ARG A 897 14.69 -27.43 -12.90
CA ARG A 897 15.60 -28.00 -13.93
C ARG A 897 17.03 -27.48 -13.84
N THR A 898 17.24 -26.36 -13.17
CA THR A 898 18.53 -25.69 -13.10
C THR A 898 19.32 -26.13 -11.86
N THR A 899 20.65 -26.09 -11.96
CA THR A 899 21.56 -26.53 -10.88
C THR A 899 21.69 -25.50 -9.75
N ASP A 900 21.17 -24.29 -9.95
CA ASP A 900 21.05 -23.20 -8.99
C ASP A 900 19.59 -22.93 -8.56
N GLY A 901 18.61 -23.53 -9.23
CA GLY A 901 17.20 -23.40 -8.88
C GLY A 901 16.85 -24.05 -7.54
N TYR A 902 15.77 -23.62 -6.92
CA TYR A 902 15.20 -24.19 -5.69
C TYR A 902 13.77 -23.68 -5.49
N ALA A 903 12.99 -24.31 -4.62
CA ALA A 903 11.69 -23.76 -4.23
C ALA A 903 11.26 -24.18 -2.83
N THR A 904 10.62 -23.27 -2.10
CA THR A 904 9.85 -23.57 -0.89
C THR A 904 8.41 -23.10 -1.08
N LEU A 905 7.45 -24.02 -1.09
CA LEU A 905 6.04 -23.72 -1.40
C LEU A 905 5.05 -24.61 -0.66
N GLY A 906 3.81 -24.15 -0.53
CA GLY A 906 2.74 -24.86 0.15
C GLY A 906 1.34 -24.36 -0.26
N ASN A 907 0.33 -24.77 0.50
CA ASN A 907 -1.08 -24.41 0.26
C ASN A 907 -1.57 -24.73 -1.17
N LEU A 908 -1.12 -25.86 -1.73
CA LEU A 908 -1.53 -26.28 -3.07
C LEU A 908 -2.98 -26.76 -3.09
N GLU A 909 -3.78 -26.20 -3.99
CA GLU A 909 -5.13 -26.69 -4.26
C GLU A 909 -5.46 -26.66 -5.74
N LEU A 910 -6.13 -27.71 -6.23
CA LEU A 910 -6.76 -27.72 -7.54
C LEU A 910 -8.27 -27.79 -7.33
N VAL A 911 -9.00 -26.73 -7.71
CA VAL A 911 -10.43 -26.58 -7.43
C VAL A 911 -11.24 -26.33 -8.69
N GLU A 912 -12.51 -26.79 -8.69
CA GLU A 912 -13.46 -26.48 -9.75
C GLU A 912 -13.95 -25.03 -9.63
N VAL A 913 -13.76 -24.22 -10.68
CA VAL A 913 -14.28 -22.84 -10.75
C VAL A 913 -15.71 -22.83 -11.30
N GLY A 914 -15.97 -23.67 -12.31
CA GLY A 914 -17.30 -23.84 -12.90
C GLY A 914 -17.27 -24.11 -14.41
N PRO A 915 -18.44 -24.41 -15.00
CA PRO A 915 -18.55 -24.72 -16.43
C PRO A 915 -18.22 -23.53 -17.32
N LEU A 916 -17.57 -23.80 -18.45
CA LEU A 916 -17.27 -22.81 -19.47
C LEU A 916 -18.55 -22.32 -20.14
N SER A 917 -18.58 -21.04 -20.51
CA SER A 917 -19.69 -20.43 -21.25
C SER A 917 -19.19 -19.39 -22.25
N GLY A 918 -20.04 -19.03 -23.21
CA GLY A 918 -19.75 -18.04 -24.24
C GLY A 918 -18.47 -18.38 -25.04
N GLU A 919 -17.65 -17.35 -25.30
CA GLU A 919 -16.45 -17.47 -26.13
C GLU A 919 -15.40 -18.45 -25.55
N SER A 920 -15.32 -18.56 -24.21
CA SER A 920 -14.39 -19.52 -23.57
C SER A 920 -14.76 -20.96 -23.91
N LEU A 921 -16.06 -21.28 -23.92
CA LEU A 921 -16.56 -22.60 -24.31
C LEU A 921 -16.29 -22.90 -25.79
N GLU A 922 -16.59 -21.94 -26.68
CA GLU A 922 -16.38 -22.11 -28.11
C GLU A 922 -14.89 -22.30 -28.46
N ARG A 923 -14.00 -21.61 -27.75
CA ARG A 923 -12.55 -21.75 -27.90
C ARG A 923 -12.10 -23.14 -27.46
N GLU A 924 -12.52 -23.57 -26.28
CA GLU A 924 -12.20 -24.90 -25.76
C GLU A 924 -12.71 -26.01 -26.67
N GLN A 925 -13.91 -25.88 -27.23
CA GLN A 925 -14.45 -26.85 -28.20
C GLN A 925 -13.61 -26.94 -29.47
N ARG A 926 -13.08 -25.82 -29.98
CA ARG A 926 -12.18 -25.81 -31.14
C ARG A 926 -10.84 -26.45 -30.81
N ASP A 927 -10.25 -26.10 -29.67
CA ASP A 927 -8.95 -26.63 -29.24
C ASP A 927 -9.04 -28.13 -28.95
N ASN A 928 -10.12 -28.55 -28.31
CA ASN A 928 -10.41 -29.96 -28.07
C ASN A 928 -10.65 -30.76 -29.36
N ALA A 929 -11.37 -30.20 -30.34
CA ALA A 929 -11.55 -30.84 -31.65
C ALA A 929 -10.21 -30.98 -32.40
N LYS A 930 -9.36 -29.96 -32.33
CA LYS A 930 -8.01 -29.97 -32.93
C LYS A 930 -7.13 -31.04 -32.27
N TRP A 931 -7.15 -31.12 -30.94
CA TRP A 931 -6.42 -32.13 -30.20
C TRP A 931 -6.91 -33.55 -30.54
N ASN A 932 -8.22 -33.78 -30.57
CA ASN A 932 -8.80 -35.08 -30.96
C ASN A 932 -8.39 -35.50 -32.39
N ALA A 933 -8.31 -34.55 -33.34
CA ALA A 933 -7.83 -34.82 -34.69
C ALA A 933 -6.34 -35.18 -34.73
N GLU A 934 -5.50 -34.48 -33.95
CA GLU A 934 -4.08 -34.78 -33.84
C GLU A 934 -3.83 -36.13 -33.15
N LEU A 935 -4.61 -36.43 -32.11
CA LEU A 935 -4.62 -37.70 -31.40
C LEU A 935 -4.95 -38.86 -32.34
N GLY A 936 -6.00 -38.73 -33.13
CA GLY A 936 -6.39 -39.73 -34.13
C GLY A 936 -5.30 -39.98 -35.17
N ARG A 937 -4.60 -38.91 -35.61
CA ARG A 937 -3.45 -39.03 -36.53
C ARG A 937 -2.29 -39.79 -35.89
N LYS A 938 -1.91 -39.42 -34.66
CA LYS A 938 -0.83 -40.08 -33.89
C LYS A 938 -1.15 -41.54 -33.61
N ARG A 939 -2.39 -41.86 -33.23
CA ARG A 939 -2.86 -43.25 -33.04
C ARG A 939 -2.77 -44.07 -34.33
N ALA A 940 -3.24 -43.54 -35.46
CA ALA A 940 -3.17 -44.27 -36.73
C ALA A 940 -1.71 -44.53 -37.21
N GLU A 941 -0.79 -43.63 -36.90
CA GLU A 941 0.64 -43.78 -37.17
C GLU A 941 1.26 -44.87 -36.29
N ILE A 942 0.94 -44.86 -34.99
CA ILE A 942 1.44 -45.83 -34.01
C ILE A 942 0.79 -47.20 -34.14
N ASP A 943 -0.49 -47.30 -34.50
CA ASP A 943 -1.19 -48.58 -34.71
C ASP A 943 -0.45 -49.47 -35.71
N ARG A 944 0.21 -48.88 -36.73
CA ARG A 944 1.03 -49.64 -37.68
C ARG A 944 2.26 -50.24 -37.02
N VAL A 945 2.95 -49.45 -36.20
CA VAL A 945 4.13 -49.90 -35.44
C VAL A 945 3.73 -50.93 -34.39
N TYR A 946 2.65 -50.69 -33.65
CA TYR A 946 2.08 -51.60 -32.67
C TYR A 946 1.66 -52.93 -33.30
N LEU A 947 0.96 -52.92 -34.44
CA LEU A 947 0.57 -54.16 -35.13
C LEU A 947 1.79 -54.93 -35.63
N ALA A 948 2.81 -54.26 -36.15
CA ALA A 948 4.06 -54.90 -36.56
C ALA A 948 4.78 -55.52 -35.36
N ALA A 949 4.94 -54.77 -34.27
CA ALA A 949 5.55 -55.24 -33.03
C ALA A 949 4.77 -56.40 -32.40
N LYS A 950 3.44 -56.30 -32.35
CA LYS A 950 2.54 -57.35 -31.84
C LYS A 950 2.61 -58.61 -32.69
N GLN A 951 2.68 -58.48 -34.01
CA GLN A 951 2.83 -59.63 -34.91
C GLN A 951 4.20 -60.30 -34.73
N ALA A 952 5.27 -59.50 -34.61
CA ALA A 952 6.61 -60.01 -34.32
C ALA A 952 6.64 -60.75 -32.98
N ILE A 953 6.06 -60.18 -31.92
CA ILE A 953 5.99 -60.82 -30.60
C ILE A 953 5.11 -62.08 -30.63
N ASN A 954 3.97 -62.07 -31.31
CA ASN A 954 3.12 -63.26 -31.44
C ASN A 954 3.82 -64.41 -32.15
N HIS A 955 4.75 -64.13 -33.07
CA HIS A 955 5.55 -65.15 -33.73
C HIS A 955 6.54 -65.83 -32.78
N LEU A 956 6.95 -65.15 -31.69
CA LEU A 956 7.88 -65.69 -30.70
C LEU A 956 7.28 -66.85 -29.90
N PHE A 957 5.96 -66.87 -29.70
CA PHE A 957 5.29 -67.84 -28.82
C PHE A 957 4.50 -68.91 -29.59
N VAL A 958 4.37 -70.10 -29.00
CA VAL A 958 3.54 -71.18 -29.55
C VAL A 958 2.05 -70.82 -29.52
N ASP A 959 1.64 -70.14 -28.45
CA ASP A 959 0.28 -69.73 -28.21
C ASP A 959 0.22 -68.38 -27.48
N TYR A 960 -1.01 -67.93 -27.21
CA TYR A 960 -1.29 -66.64 -26.57
C TYR A 960 -0.98 -66.60 -25.06
N GLN A 961 -0.64 -67.73 -24.43
CA GLN A 961 -0.36 -67.77 -22.99
C GLN A 961 1.07 -67.31 -22.68
N ASP A 962 1.90 -67.10 -23.71
CA ASP A 962 3.29 -66.67 -23.60
C ASP A 962 4.11 -67.57 -22.63
N GLN A 963 3.72 -68.84 -22.50
CA GLN A 963 4.37 -69.83 -21.62
C GLN A 963 5.46 -70.64 -22.32
N GLN A 964 5.44 -70.68 -23.65
CA GLN A 964 6.38 -71.45 -24.44
C GLN A 964 6.74 -70.68 -25.72
N LEU A 965 8.04 -70.57 -26.00
CA LEU A 965 8.53 -70.06 -27.28
C LEU A 965 8.28 -71.08 -28.38
N ASN A 966 7.94 -70.59 -29.57
CA ASN A 966 7.89 -71.42 -30.77
C ASN A 966 9.27 -72.10 -30.97
N PRO A 967 9.35 -73.43 -31.20
CA PRO A 967 10.62 -74.17 -31.21
C PRO A 967 11.69 -73.59 -32.14
N GLU A 968 11.28 -72.94 -33.23
CA GLU A 968 12.18 -72.39 -34.25
C GLU A 968 12.83 -71.05 -33.87
N ILE A 969 12.28 -70.35 -32.87
CA ILE A 969 12.65 -68.97 -32.50
C ILE A 969 13.99 -68.93 -31.77
N GLY A 970 14.93 -68.10 -32.22
CA GLY A 970 16.19 -67.80 -31.57
C GLY A 970 16.23 -66.38 -30.99
N LEU A 971 17.43 -65.94 -30.59
CA LEU A 971 17.64 -64.59 -30.03
C LEU A 971 17.43 -63.48 -31.06
N ALA A 972 17.72 -63.74 -32.34
CA ALA A 972 17.62 -62.76 -33.42
C ALA A 972 16.18 -62.25 -33.59
N GLU A 973 15.20 -63.15 -33.57
CA GLU A 973 13.77 -62.79 -33.69
C GLU A 973 13.28 -62.00 -32.47
N ILE A 974 13.79 -62.31 -31.26
CA ILE A 974 13.48 -61.56 -30.03
C ILE A 974 14.01 -60.13 -30.15
N ASN A 975 15.23 -59.94 -30.64
CA ASN A 975 15.83 -58.62 -30.84
C ASN A 975 15.12 -57.80 -31.92
N GLU A 976 14.70 -58.43 -33.03
CA GLU A 976 13.88 -57.76 -34.06
C GLU A 976 12.55 -57.26 -33.49
N ALA A 977 11.87 -58.08 -32.69
CA ALA A 977 10.66 -57.70 -31.99
C ALA A 977 10.93 -56.56 -30.97
N SER A 978 12.06 -56.58 -30.26
CA SER A 978 12.47 -55.51 -29.34
C SER A 978 12.64 -54.16 -30.05
N ASN A 979 13.34 -54.13 -31.19
CA ASN A 979 13.53 -52.92 -31.98
C ASN A 979 12.19 -52.31 -32.44
N LEU A 980 11.21 -53.14 -32.77
CA LEU A 980 9.86 -52.68 -33.14
C LEU A 980 9.14 -52.06 -31.93
N VAL A 981 9.25 -52.65 -30.74
CA VAL A 981 8.66 -52.08 -29.52
C VAL A 981 9.32 -50.76 -29.12
N GLU A 982 10.65 -50.67 -29.23
CA GLU A 982 11.40 -49.43 -28.95
C GLU A 982 11.06 -48.28 -29.91
N SER A 983 10.59 -48.60 -31.12
CA SER A 983 10.16 -47.59 -32.10
C SER A 983 8.80 -46.94 -31.80
N ILE A 984 8.08 -47.42 -30.78
CA ILE A 984 6.82 -46.82 -30.32
C ILE A 984 7.15 -45.46 -29.67
N SER A 985 6.72 -44.36 -30.30
CA SER A 985 6.89 -43.01 -29.73
C SER A 985 5.71 -42.63 -28.82
N GLY A 986 5.86 -41.60 -27.98
CA GLY A 986 4.79 -41.14 -27.08
C GLY A 986 4.48 -42.10 -25.93
N VAL A 987 5.44 -42.92 -25.54
CA VAL A 987 5.37 -43.83 -24.38
C VAL A 987 5.37 -43.05 -23.07
N TYR A 988 6.11 -41.95 -23.00
CA TYR A 988 6.22 -41.08 -21.84
C TYR A 988 5.89 -39.63 -22.21
N SER A 989 5.56 -38.81 -21.22
CA SER A 989 5.30 -37.37 -21.40
C SER A 989 6.58 -36.58 -21.68
N ASP A 990 6.52 -35.66 -22.64
CA ASP A 990 7.61 -34.70 -22.92
C ASP A 990 7.93 -33.78 -21.72
N THR A 991 6.99 -33.64 -20.78
CA THR A 991 7.18 -32.79 -19.60
C THR A 991 8.01 -33.48 -18.51
N LEU A 992 7.80 -34.78 -18.32
CA LEU A 992 8.50 -35.62 -17.36
C LEU A 992 8.41 -37.08 -17.81
N LEU A 993 9.56 -37.75 -17.93
CA LEU A 993 9.62 -39.15 -18.42
C LEU A 993 8.94 -40.17 -17.49
N GLN A 994 8.67 -39.82 -16.24
CA GLN A 994 7.95 -40.67 -15.28
C GLN A 994 6.42 -40.61 -15.43
N ILE A 995 5.91 -39.70 -16.26
CA ILE A 995 4.48 -39.60 -16.54
C ILE A 995 4.17 -40.47 -17.77
N PRO A 996 3.24 -41.44 -17.66
CA PRO A 996 2.78 -42.23 -18.79
C PRO A 996 2.29 -41.35 -19.94
N GLY A 997 2.78 -41.62 -21.15
CA GLY A 997 2.25 -41.08 -22.39
C GLY A 997 1.08 -41.92 -22.91
N ILE A 998 0.50 -41.50 -24.04
CA ILE A 998 -0.67 -42.17 -24.61
C ILE A 998 -0.41 -43.63 -25.01
N ASN A 999 0.83 -43.97 -25.33
CA ASN A 999 1.20 -45.32 -25.78
C ASN A 999 1.86 -46.15 -24.67
N TYR A 1000 1.80 -45.70 -23.41
CA TYR A 1000 2.42 -46.39 -22.29
C TYR A 1000 1.87 -47.81 -22.07
N GLU A 1001 0.56 -47.99 -22.12
CA GLU A 1001 -0.09 -49.30 -21.89
C GLU A 1001 0.30 -50.31 -22.97
N ILE A 1002 0.22 -49.93 -24.24
CA ILE A 1002 0.59 -50.82 -25.36
C ILE A 1002 2.10 -51.10 -25.36
N TYR A 1003 2.93 -50.13 -24.97
CA TYR A 1003 4.36 -50.34 -24.81
C TYR A 1003 4.65 -51.33 -23.67
N THR A 1004 3.98 -51.17 -22.53
CA THR A 1004 4.14 -52.06 -21.36
C THR A 1004 3.65 -53.48 -21.69
N GLU A 1005 2.49 -53.64 -22.34
CA GLU A 1005 1.97 -54.93 -22.83
C GLU A 1005 3.03 -55.65 -23.66
N LEU A 1006 3.65 -54.96 -24.63
CA LEU A 1006 4.63 -55.56 -25.53
C LEU A 1006 5.99 -55.77 -24.85
N SER A 1007 6.40 -54.85 -23.96
CA SER A 1007 7.66 -54.93 -23.21
C SER A 1007 7.66 -56.09 -22.20
N ASP A 1008 6.55 -56.30 -21.48
CA ASP A 1008 6.39 -57.44 -20.57
C ASP A 1008 6.47 -58.78 -21.32
N ARG A 1009 5.86 -58.86 -22.51
CA ARG A 1009 5.91 -60.04 -23.38
C ARG A 1009 7.31 -60.28 -23.94
N LEU A 1010 8.03 -59.23 -24.33
CA LEU A 1010 9.45 -59.35 -24.71
C LEU A 1010 10.30 -59.86 -23.56
N GLN A 1011 10.11 -59.32 -22.35
CA GLN A 1011 10.83 -59.78 -21.17
C GLN A 1011 10.54 -61.26 -20.88
N GLN A 1012 9.28 -61.69 -21.03
CA GLN A 1012 8.88 -63.09 -20.93
C GLN A 1012 9.52 -63.95 -22.03
N ALA A 1013 9.58 -63.48 -23.27
CA ALA A 1013 10.26 -64.17 -24.36
C ALA A 1013 11.76 -64.36 -24.07
N SER A 1014 12.44 -63.30 -23.64
CA SER A 1014 13.85 -63.35 -23.23
C SER A 1014 14.09 -64.30 -22.06
N TYR A 1015 13.18 -64.33 -21.07
CA TYR A 1015 13.24 -65.26 -19.95
C TYR A 1015 13.09 -66.72 -20.40
N LEU A 1016 12.06 -67.02 -21.22
CA LEU A 1016 11.84 -68.37 -21.73
C LEU A 1016 12.99 -68.85 -22.63
N TYR A 1017 13.53 -67.95 -23.46
CA TYR A 1017 14.71 -68.22 -24.28
C TYR A 1017 15.89 -68.68 -23.41
N THR A 1018 16.22 -67.87 -22.40
CA THR A 1018 17.30 -68.17 -21.46
C THR A 1018 17.06 -69.49 -20.72
N SER A 1019 15.80 -69.82 -20.40
CA SER A 1019 15.45 -71.06 -19.68
C SER A 1019 15.52 -72.34 -20.54
N ARG A 1020 15.34 -72.21 -21.86
CA ARG A 1020 15.34 -73.34 -22.82
C ARG A 1020 16.75 -73.77 -23.19
N ASN A 1021 17.69 -72.83 -23.22
CA ASN A 1021 19.05 -73.10 -23.62
C ASN A 1021 19.80 -73.89 -22.53
N ALA A 1022 20.28 -75.09 -22.85
CA ALA A 1022 21.11 -75.85 -21.92
C ALA A 1022 22.48 -75.17 -21.69
N VAL A 1023 22.92 -74.34 -22.65
CA VAL A 1023 24.12 -73.49 -22.53
C VAL A 1023 23.81 -72.30 -21.64
N GLN A 1024 24.50 -72.22 -20.50
CA GLN A 1024 24.40 -71.08 -19.60
C GLN A 1024 25.18 -69.90 -20.17
N ASN A 1025 24.57 -68.70 -20.16
CA ASN A 1025 25.21 -67.49 -20.70
C ASN A 1025 25.72 -67.71 -22.14
N GLY A 1026 24.90 -68.37 -22.97
CA GLY A 1026 25.21 -68.66 -24.38
C GLY A 1026 25.11 -67.45 -25.30
N ASP A 1027 24.57 -66.33 -24.79
CA ASP A 1027 24.45 -65.01 -25.43
C ASP A 1027 25.52 -64.00 -24.95
N PHE A 1028 26.39 -64.43 -24.02
CA PHE A 1028 27.49 -63.65 -23.46
C PHE A 1028 27.10 -62.33 -22.77
N ASN A 1029 25.82 -62.14 -22.45
CA ASN A 1029 25.32 -60.95 -21.74
C ASN A 1029 25.91 -60.81 -20.33
N SER A 1030 26.37 -61.91 -19.73
CA SER A 1030 27.11 -61.93 -18.45
C SER A 1030 28.63 -62.10 -18.67
N GLY A 1031 29.16 -61.69 -19.82
CA GLY A 1031 30.57 -61.87 -20.16
C GLY A 1031 30.92 -63.36 -20.30
N LEU A 1032 31.98 -63.81 -19.63
CA LEU A 1032 32.44 -65.21 -19.66
C LEU A 1032 31.94 -66.03 -18.46
N ASP A 1033 30.95 -65.53 -17.72
CA ASP A 1033 30.37 -66.26 -16.60
C ASP A 1033 29.83 -67.62 -17.06
N SER A 1034 30.06 -68.66 -16.26
CA SER A 1034 29.76 -70.07 -16.56
C SER A 1034 30.60 -70.72 -17.67
N TRP A 1035 31.56 -70.02 -18.27
CA TRP A 1035 32.49 -70.58 -19.26
C TRP A 1035 33.87 -70.83 -18.66
N ASN A 1036 34.44 -72.00 -18.90
CA ASN A 1036 35.86 -72.28 -18.66
C ASN A 1036 36.65 -71.78 -19.87
N THR A 1037 37.48 -70.75 -19.68
CA THR A 1037 38.17 -70.08 -20.78
C THR A 1037 39.69 -70.17 -20.66
N THR A 1038 40.38 -70.22 -21.80
CA THR A 1038 41.83 -70.02 -21.86
C THR A 1038 42.16 -68.53 -22.02
N MET A 1039 43.46 -68.20 -22.08
CA MET A 1039 43.91 -66.85 -22.40
C MET A 1039 43.43 -66.47 -23.81
N ASP A 1040 43.21 -65.18 -24.08
CA ASP A 1040 42.77 -64.63 -25.38
C ASP A 1040 41.32 -64.89 -25.80
N ALA A 1041 40.51 -65.57 -24.98
CA ALA A 1041 39.06 -65.51 -25.07
C ALA A 1041 38.52 -64.25 -24.35
N SER A 1042 37.71 -63.45 -25.04
CA SER A 1042 37.13 -62.21 -24.49
C SER A 1042 35.69 -62.02 -24.94
N VAL A 1043 34.95 -61.13 -24.28
CA VAL A 1043 33.62 -60.69 -24.74
C VAL A 1043 33.70 -59.23 -25.15
N GLN A 1044 33.23 -58.93 -26.35
CA GLN A 1044 33.09 -57.58 -26.87
C GLN A 1044 31.61 -57.19 -26.92
N GLN A 1045 31.30 -55.91 -26.78
CA GLN A 1045 29.94 -55.37 -26.82
C GLN A 1045 29.79 -54.40 -27.99
N ASP A 1046 28.74 -54.56 -28.79
CA ASP A 1046 28.28 -53.58 -29.79
C ASP A 1046 26.78 -53.32 -29.58
N GLY A 1047 26.43 -52.09 -29.18
CA GLY A 1047 25.07 -51.78 -28.72
C GLY A 1047 24.64 -52.62 -27.51
N ASN A 1048 23.49 -53.28 -27.61
CA ASN A 1048 22.99 -54.21 -26.59
C ASN A 1048 23.47 -55.67 -26.81
N MET A 1049 24.26 -55.94 -27.86
CA MET A 1049 24.72 -57.28 -28.20
C MET A 1049 26.13 -57.56 -27.66
N HIS A 1050 26.34 -58.79 -27.19
CA HIS A 1050 27.61 -59.26 -26.64
C HIS A 1050 28.13 -60.43 -27.49
N PHE A 1051 29.42 -60.41 -27.81
CA PHE A 1051 30.04 -61.42 -28.67
C PHE A 1051 31.23 -62.04 -27.96
N LEU A 1052 31.27 -63.36 -27.88
CA LEU A 1052 32.51 -64.07 -27.57
C LEU A 1052 33.48 -63.91 -28.74
N VAL A 1053 34.72 -63.57 -28.43
CA VAL A 1053 35.80 -63.40 -29.40
C VAL A 1053 36.96 -64.30 -29.01
N LEU A 1054 37.28 -65.26 -29.86
CA LEU A 1054 38.54 -65.99 -29.85
C LEU A 1054 39.46 -65.33 -30.86
N SER A 1055 40.50 -64.63 -30.39
CA SER A 1055 41.38 -63.82 -31.25
C SER A 1055 42.70 -64.51 -31.62
N HIS A 1056 42.94 -65.71 -31.09
CA HIS A 1056 44.15 -66.48 -31.31
C HIS A 1056 43.87 -67.99 -31.21
N TRP A 1057 44.65 -68.82 -31.90
CA TRP A 1057 44.36 -70.25 -32.10
C TRP A 1057 44.48 -71.11 -30.83
N ASP A 1058 45.13 -70.61 -29.78
CA ASP A 1058 45.19 -71.24 -28.45
C ASP A 1058 44.06 -70.77 -27.51
N ALA A 1059 43.22 -69.84 -27.99
CA ALA A 1059 42.01 -69.40 -27.31
C ALA A 1059 40.91 -70.47 -27.47
N GLN A 1060 40.33 -70.86 -26.35
CA GLN A 1060 39.31 -71.89 -26.26
C GLN A 1060 38.38 -71.56 -25.09
N VAL A 1061 37.09 -71.77 -25.29
CA VAL A 1061 36.13 -71.80 -24.20
C VAL A 1061 35.40 -73.13 -24.15
N SER A 1062 35.01 -73.55 -22.96
CA SER A 1062 34.23 -74.76 -22.78
C SER A 1062 33.25 -74.63 -21.63
N GLN A 1063 32.14 -75.34 -21.70
CA GLN A 1063 31.15 -75.39 -20.64
C GLN A 1063 30.64 -76.81 -20.50
N GLN A 1064 30.49 -77.27 -19.26
CA GLN A 1064 29.83 -78.54 -18.96
C GLN A 1064 28.32 -78.31 -18.84
N LEU A 1065 27.54 -79.00 -19.66
CA LEU A 1065 26.08 -78.88 -19.70
C LEU A 1065 25.43 -80.10 -19.05
N ARG A 1066 24.17 -79.94 -18.64
CA ARG A 1066 23.35 -81.04 -18.14
C ARG A 1066 22.06 -81.12 -18.93
N VAL A 1067 21.81 -82.26 -19.54
CA VAL A 1067 20.67 -82.48 -20.44
C VAL A 1067 19.92 -83.76 -20.10
N ASN A 1068 18.74 -83.95 -20.71
CA ASN A 1068 18.00 -85.19 -20.63
C ASN A 1068 18.58 -86.19 -21.65
N PRO A 1069 19.15 -87.32 -21.20
CA PRO A 1069 19.70 -88.29 -22.13
C PRO A 1069 18.60 -88.93 -22.98
N ASN A 1070 18.92 -89.24 -24.24
CA ASN A 1070 18.05 -89.81 -25.27
C ASN A 1070 16.92 -88.90 -25.78
N CYS A 1071 16.94 -87.61 -25.44
CA CYS A 1071 16.08 -86.61 -26.09
C CYS A 1071 16.78 -86.03 -27.33
N LYS A 1072 16.01 -85.50 -28.29
CA LYS A 1072 16.56 -84.82 -29.45
C LYS A 1072 16.95 -83.38 -29.09
N TYR A 1073 18.20 -83.01 -29.29
CA TYR A 1073 18.67 -81.64 -29.15
C TYR A 1073 19.10 -81.06 -30.50
N VAL A 1074 19.02 -79.75 -30.64
CA VAL A 1074 19.64 -79.01 -31.74
C VAL A 1074 20.69 -78.08 -31.12
N LEU A 1075 21.93 -78.21 -31.61
CA LEU A 1075 22.97 -77.22 -31.43
C LEU A 1075 22.82 -76.19 -32.56
N ARG A 1076 22.48 -74.95 -32.21
CA ARG A 1076 22.42 -73.81 -33.12
C ARG A 1076 23.47 -72.80 -32.69
N VAL A 1077 24.32 -72.38 -33.61
CA VAL A 1077 25.38 -71.41 -33.33
C VAL A 1077 25.31 -70.29 -34.34
N THR A 1078 25.23 -69.06 -33.85
CA THR A 1078 25.35 -67.86 -34.68
C THR A 1078 26.74 -67.26 -34.49
N ALA A 1079 27.56 -67.31 -35.53
CA ALA A 1079 28.95 -66.92 -35.45
C ALA A 1079 29.47 -66.31 -36.76
N ARG A 1080 30.61 -65.63 -36.67
CA ARG A 1080 31.34 -65.03 -37.78
C ARG A 1080 32.80 -65.42 -37.67
N LYS A 1081 33.33 -66.03 -38.73
CA LYS A 1081 34.76 -66.29 -38.87
C LYS A 1081 35.43 -65.14 -39.64
N VAL A 1082 36.52 -64.61 -39.08
CA VAL A 1082 37.34 -63.55 -39.70
C VAL A 1082 38.78 -64.03 -39.81
N GLY A 1083 39.38 -63.92 -40.99
CA GLY A 1083 40.74 -64.42 -41.27
C GLY A 1083 40.76 -65.84 -41.84
N GLY A 1084 41.96 -66.43 -41.96
CA GLY A 1084 42.14 -67.82 -42.41
C GLY A 1084 41.51 -68.85 -41.47
N GLY A 1085 41.76 -70.14 -41.69
CA GLY A 1085 41.31 -71.22 -40.82
C GLY A 1085 39.80 -71.34 -40.58
N ASP A 1086 39.47 -72.22 -39.65
CA ASP A 1086 38.12 -72.56 -39.24
C ASP A 1086 37.91 -72.29 -37.74
N GLY A 1087 36.71 -71.83 -37.40
CA GLY A 1087 36.15 -71.85 -36.05
C GLY A 1087 35.37 -73.14 -35.85
N TYR A 1088 35.46 -73.72 -34.67
CA TYR A 1088 34.81 -74.98 -34.33
C TYR A 1088 33.96 -74.80 -33.08
N VAL A 1089 32.69 -75.24 -33.14
CA VAL A 1089 31.86 -75.46 -31.96
C VAL A 1089 31.54 -76.95 -31.88
N THR A 1090 32.13 -77.62 -30.90
CA THR A 1090 31.99 -79.05 -30.69
C THR A 1090 31.12 -79.32 -29.49
N ILE A 1091 30.09 -80.15 -29.67
CA ILE A 1091 29.28 -80.71 -28.59
C ILE A 1091 29.64 -82.17 -28.42
N ARG A 1092 29.90 -82.62 -27.18
CA ARG A 1092 30.22 -84.02 -26.89
C ARG A 1092 29.56 -84.54 -25.62
N ASP A 1093 29.23 -85.83 -25.62
CA ASP A 1093 28.67 -86.53 -24.46
C ASP A 1093 29.72 -87.35 -23.70
N GLY A 1094 29.34 -87.88 -22.54
CA GLY A 1094 30.19 -88.73 -21.71
C GLY A 1094 30.45 -90.12 -22.29
N ALA A 1095 29.76 -90.51 -23.36
CA ALA A 1095 30.00 -91.73 -24.12
C ALA A 1095 30.94 -91.49 -25.33
N HIS A 1096 31.49 -90.27 -25.46
CA HIS A 1096 32.35 -89.81 -26.54
C HIS A 1096 31.67 -89.68 -27.92
N HIS A 1097 30.33 -89.60 -27.96
CA HIS A 1097 29.64 -89.10 -29.15
C HIS A 1097 29.87 -87.60 -29.24
N GLN A 1098 30.21 -87.11 -30.43
CA GLN A 1098 30.46 -85.69 -30.66
C GLN A 1098 30.00 -85.27 -32.05
N GLU A 1099 29.55 -84.02 -32.14
CA GLU A 1099 29.28 -83.31 -33.40
C GLU A 1099 30.02 -81.97 -33.35
N THR A 1100 30.49 -81.50 -34.51
CA THR A 1100 31.24 -80.25 -34.61
C THR A 1100 30.67 -79.39 -35.74
N LEU A 1101 30.19 -78.20 -35.39
CA LEU A 1101 29.90 -77.14 -36.36
C LEU A 1101 31.22 -76.46 -36.72
N THR A 1102 31.47 -76.31 -38.01
CA THR A 1102 32.68 -75.71 -38.56
C THR A 1102 32.31 -74.44 -39.30
N PHE A 1103 32.96 -73.33 -38.96
CA PHE A 1103 32.76 -72.01 -39.55
C PHE A 1103 34.04 -71.56 -40.23
N ASN A 1104 34.00 -71.31 -41.53
CA ASN A 1104 35.12 -70.80 -42.30
C ASN A 1104 34.78 -69.45 -42.94
N ALA A 1105 35.81 -68.67 -43.29
CA ALA A 1105 35.62 -67.36 -43.91
C ALA A 1105 35.01 -67.41 -45.34
N CYS A 1106 34.82 -68.60 -45.90
CA CYS A 1106 34.23 -68.83 -47.22
C CYS A 1106 32.81 -69.45 -47.14
N ASP A 1107 32.21 -69.58 -45.95
CA ASP A 1107 30.88 -70.15 -45.82
C ASP A 1107 29.84 -69.27 -46.51
N TYR A 1108 28.80 -69.93 -47.02
CA TYR A 1108 27.67 -69.31 -47.69
C TYR A 1108 26.53 -69.19 -46.69
N ASP A 1109 25.75 -68.11 -46.76
CA ASP A 1109 24.50 -68.04 -46.00
C ASP A 1109 23.49 -69.10 -46.47
N VAL A 1110 22.38 -69.25 -45.74
CA VAL A 1110 21.29 -70.20 -46.05
C VAL A 1110 20.70 -70.03 -47.46
N ASN A 1111 20.96 -68.89 -48.13
CA ASN A 1111 20.50 -68.55 -49.47
C ASN A 1111 21.56 -68.78 -50.57
N GLY A 1112 22.75 -69.28 -50.22
CA GLY A 1112 23.85 -69.51 -51.15
C GLY A 1112 24.56 -68.22 -51.61
N THR A 1113 24.37 -67.11 -50.89
CA THR A 1113 25.05 -65.84 -51.15
C THR A 1113 26.40 -65.79 -50.44
N TYR A 1114 27.40 -65.19 -51.09
CA TYR A 1114 28.73 -65.00 -50.50
C TYR A 1114 28.60 -64.08 -49.28
N VAL A 1115 28.96 -64.58 -48.10
CA VAL A 1115 28.97 -63.83 -46.84
C VAL A 1115 30.10 -62.80 -46.96
N ASN A 1116 29.76 -61.52 -47.11
CA ASN A 1116 30.77 -60.46 -46.97
C ASN A 1116 31.32 -60.49 -45.54
N ASP A 1117 32.59 -60.10 -45.34
CA ASP A 1117 33.38 -60.17 -44.08
C ASP A 1117 32.69 -59.70 -42.76
N ASN A 1118 31.48 -59.12 -42.82
CA ASN A 1118 30.75 -58.56 -41.67
C ASN A 1118 29.50 -59.32 -41.23
N SER A 1119 28.98 -60.32 -41.95
CA SER A 1119 27.74 -61.02 -41.57
C SER A 1119 27.98 -62.23 -40.67
N TYR A 1120 27.17 -62.35 -39.61
CA TYR A 1120 27.06 -63.58 -38.82
C TYR A 1120 26.23 -64.61 -39.58
N ILE A 1121 26.64 -65.88 -39.52
CA ILE A 1121 25.92 -67.02 -40.08
C ILE A 1121 25.45 -67.93 -38.95
N THR A 1122 24.31 -68.59 -39.16
CA THR A 1122 23.75 -69.55 -38.21
C THR A 1122 23.87 -70.96 -38.80
N GLU A 1123 24.58 -71.83 -38.08
CA GLU A 1123 24.73 -73.25 -38.42
C GLU A 1123 24.03 -74.11 -37.36
N GLU A 1124 23.48 -75.25 -37.78
CA GLU A 1124 22.73 -76.15 -36.92
C GLU A 1124 23.14 -77.62 -37.09
N VAL A 1125 23.17 -78.35 -35.98
CA VAL A 1125 23.32 -79.81 -35.99
C VAL A 1125 22.42 -80.46 -34.95
N VAL A 1126 21.76 -81.56 -35.33
CA VAL A 1126 20.95 -82.37 -34.42
C VAL A 1126 21.85 -83.31 -33.62
N PHE A 1127 21.66 -83.37 -32.31
CA PHE A 1127 22.44 -84.21 -31.40
C PHE A 1127 21.52 -85.04 -30.49
N TYR A 1128 21.85 -86.32 -30.28
CA TYR A 1128 21.16 -87.22 -29.35
C TYR A 1128 22.12 -87.64 -28.23
N PRO A 1129 22.10 -86.96 -27.07
CA PRO A 1129 23.03 -87.27 -25.98
C PRO A 1129 22.66 -88.60 -25.31
N GLU A 1130 23.60 -89.55 -25.22
CA GLU A 1130 23.36 -90.81 -24.49
C GLU A 1130 23.55 -90.65 -22.96
N THR A 1131 24.23 -89.57 -22.57
CA THR A 1131 24.59 -89.31 -21.18
C THR A 1131 24.05 -87.97 -20.69
N LYS A 1132 23.90 -87.86 -19.36
CA LYS A 1132 23.36 -86.64 -18.72
C LYS A 1132 24.33 -85.45 -18.76
N HIS A 1133 25.63 -85.69 -18.80
CA HIS A 1133 26.65 -84.65 -18.76
C HIS A 1133 27.26 -84.49 -20.15
N MET A 1134 27.24 -83.26 -20.63
CA MET A 1134 27.74 -82.88 -21.94
C MET A 1134 28.84 -81.84 -21.79
N TRP A 1135 29.64 -81.64 -22.82
CA TRP A 1135 30.56 -80.54 -22.92
C TRP A 1135 30.38 -79.86 -24.27
N VAL A 1136 30.22 -78.54 -24.24
CA VAL A 1136 30.41 -77.70 -25.41
C VAL A 1136 31.82 -77.11 -25.35
N GLU A 1137 32.49 -77.08 -26.48
CA GLU A 1137 33.87 -76.63 -26.64
C GLU A 1137 33.96 -75.78 -27.90
N VAL A 1138 34.46 -74.55 -27.75
CA VAL A 1138 34.64 -73.59 -28.84
C VAL A 1138 36.13 -73.34 -28.98
N SER A 1139 36.64 -73.48 -30.21
CA SER A 1139 38.04 -73.27 -30.54
C SER A 1139 38.16 -72.68 -31.94
N GLU A 1140 39.32 -72.13 -32.28
CA GLU A 1140 39.60 -71.63 -33.63
C GLU A 1140 41.02 -72.05 -34.04
N SER A 1141 41.26 -72.26 -35.34
CA SER A 1141 42.52 -72.81 -35.85
C SER A 1141 43.52 -71.79 -36.36
N GLU A 1142 43.06 -70.64 -36.82
CA GLU A 1142 43.86 -69.54 -37.35
C GLU A 1142 42.93 -68.32 -37.54
N GLY A 1143 43.25 -67.14 -37.04
CA GLY A 1143 42.47 -65.92 -37.28
C GLY A 1143 41.65 -65.47 -36.08
N SER A 1144 40.40 -65.05 -36.28
CA SER A 1144 39.50 -64.68 -35.18
C SER A 1144 38.11 -65.25 -35.40
N PHE A 1145 37.50 -65.71 -34.32
CA PHE A 1145 36.17 -66.32 -34.33
C PHE A 1145 35.26 -65.54 -33.36
N TYR A 1146 34.21 -64.94 -33.90
CA TYR A 1146 33.24 -64.14 -33.19
C TYR A 1146 31.95 -64.95 -33.06
N ILE A 1147 31.41 -65.09 -31.86
CA ILE A 1147 30.22 -65.90 -31.60
C ILE A 1147 29.20 -65.01 -30.91
N ASP A 1148 28.04 -64.86 -31.53
CA ASP A 1148 26.90 -64.10 -31.02
C ASP A 1148 26.09 -64.97 -30.06
N SER A 1149 25.72 -66.18 -30.50
CA SER A 1149 24.98 -67.11 -29.66
C SER A 1149 25.41 -68.56 -29.84
N ILE A 1150 25.37 -69.32 -28.73
CA ILE A 1150 25.47 -70.78 -28.71
C ILE A 1150 24.25 -71.32 -28.00
N GLU A 1151 23.45 -72.08 -28.73
CA GLU A 1151 22.18 -72.61 -28.27
C GLU A 1151 22.19 -74.13 -28.34
N PHE A 1152 21.94 -74.81 -27.22
CA PHE A 1152 21.74 -76.25 -27.18
C PHE A 1152 20.36 -76.56 -26.59
N ILE A 1153 19.40 -76.81 -27.47
CA ILE A 1153 17.98 -76.77 -27.15
C ILE A 1153 17.36 -78.15 -27.35
N GLU A 1154 16.59 -78.62 -26.37
CA GLU A 1154 15.77 -79.83 -26.50
C GLU A 1154 14.61 -79.54 -27.46
N THR A 1155 14.53 -80.29 -28.56
CA THR A 1155 13.43 -80.19 -29.52
C THR A 1155 12.46 -81.34 -29.30
N GLN A 1156 11.14 -81.07 -29.33
CA GLN A 1156 10.12 -82.12 -29.33
C GLN A 1156 10.04 -82.79 -30.70
N GLU A 1157 9.83 -84.11 -30.73
CA GLU A 1157 9.34 -84.81 -31.93
C GLU A 1157 7.86 -84.52 -32.18
#